data_AF-A0A812J5L8-F1
#
_entry.id   AF-A0A812J5L8-F1
#
_cell.length_a   1.000
_cell.length_b   1.000
_cell.length_c   1.000
_cell.angle_alpha   90.00
_cell.angle_beta   90.00
_cell.angle_gamma   90.00
#
_symmetry.space_group_name_H-M   'P 1'
#
loop_
_entity.id
_entity.type
_entity.pdbx_description
1 polymer ?
#
loop_
_entity_poly.entity_id
_entity_poly.type
_entity_poly.pdbx_seq_one_letter_code
_entity_poly.pdbx_strand_id
1 'polypeptide(L)'
;MASMVFVVALWCLVCARAQINRSTSSNTRSALNMVQRRLTASLHSGQEELDAFEAVEGGTDRVCRGSSASDDDNSYYVVHGGSRAASLESCKNACVDTKGCRGIEWRPGRCEVWTRVGGIQAAAVTTGPVCLRYVPFVLAEGRLDRACRGGSVSDNNPAYYEIMTASSLEACQDLCLGLPACLGIEFSGTRCELWTRSERIAATASLSQSVCQPLAPFVQVDGNDRACRGRDEFDNEPSFFTSHALSMEGCKSLCAQNPLCQGVEISSSDCKVWTRASGIQTTVQLAGSVCLRAGTLGVPDAFPRVDGGFDRACRGQSTSDWSPSYFVYFNAVQAPTLDDCKARCLKNADCKAIDFSSNGCNVWTRPVTTSISFSGSTCLSYEPFVGIDGGEKRGCFGAPPYQIKTLTFPPAEMADQCKLECARTQACQGIEYSSSHCSIWTSNISGSYSSETRTCLRYQPLIPVGGGLDRACSGMDPTDAWPSYYSLTSSESFSVASCKTLCLSTIGCKGIQYTAGNCQVWTRRGGIQSSRDQSGSLCLRVGAGDIWEDASAFMPMEGHTCGGEGLTALVHGPERAGSLQECELRCASMPGCRGVDFGVGGCRTWHGSGVVMAVAEPGSTCHSFLPFRDVDGGEGRACRGVSPDDVQSSYYLQRSAASLQDCQDLCVWQSESDVTSCKGVSYDSVSGTCLVWTLAIGATAPESPTSVCQRYEPFVEMGRDRACRGSHSQDISDSYYTSQNSSEAPNLEACRVRCQQSSSCRGVEFGPDGCKMWNRDVRATAEAFGSICLRLAVQRLEEVAESADAFQPVEGGSGRACRGADSTDSSAAYYDYYHPS
;
A
#
# COMPACT_ATOMS: atom_id res chain seq x y z
N MET A 1 30.60 -2.68 61.26
CA MET A 1 29.38 -2.36 62.03
C MET A 1 28.10 -2.88 61.37
N ALA A 2 27.96 -2.87 60.02
CA ALA A 2 26.79 -3.42 59.33
C ALA A 2 26.52 -4.93 59.58
N SER A 3 27.56 -5.76 59.73
CA SER A 3 27.37 -7.20 60.00
C SER A 3 26.88 -7.51 61.42
N MET A 4 27.06 -6.61 62.40
CA MET A 4 26.52 -6.80 63.75
C MET A 4 25.03 -6.45 63.83
N VAL A 5 24.57 -5.50 63.00
CA VAL A 5 23.15 -5.11 62.95
C VAL A 5 22.30 -6.25 62.37
N PHE A 6 22.82 -6.98 61.38
CA PHE A 6 22.11 -8.12 60.78
C PHE A 6 21.93 -9.31 61.73
N VAL A 7 22.95 -9.61 62.54
CA VAL A 7 22.88 -10.73 63.50
C VAL A 7 21.91 -10.42 64.65
N VAL A 8 21.87 -9.17 65.12
CA VAL A 8 20.92 -8.73 66.17
C VAL A 8 19.47 -8.75 65.64
N ALA A 9 19.24 -8.33 64.41
CA ALA A 9 17.91 -8.39 63.79
C ALA A 9 17.39 -9.83 63.62
N LEU A 10 18.28 -10.76 63.21
CA LEU A 10 17.93 -12.18 63.09
C LEU A 10 17.61 -12.81 64.46
N TRP A 11 18.34 -12.42 65.50
CA TRP A 11 18.12 -12.90 66.86
C TRP A 11 16.80 -12.40 67.46
N CYS A 12 16.43 -11.14 67.20
CA CYS A 12 15.15 -10.58 67.60
C CYS A 12 13.96 -11.29 66.92
N LEU A 13 14.09 -11.66 65.65
CA LEU A 13 13.07 -12.41 64.91
C LEU A 13 12.88 -13.84 65.45
N VAL A 14 13.96 -14.51 65.84
CA VAL A 14 13.89 -15.84 66.46
C VAL A 14 13.25 -15.77 67.85
N CYS A 15 13.56 -14.74 68.65
CA CYS A 15 12.95 -14.55 69.97
C CYS A 15 11.46 -14.18 69.89
N ALA A 16 11.05 -13.36 68.92
CA ALA A 16 9.64 -13.03 68.70
C ALA A 16 8.80 -14.27 68.34
N ARG A 17 9.38 -15.21 67.58
CA ARG A 17 8.72 -16.47 67.21
C ARG A 17 8.53 -17.42 68.39
N ALA A 18 9.39 -17.36 69.40
CA ALA A 18 9.29 -18.17 70.61
C ALA A 18 8.20 -17.69 71.59
N GLN A 19 7.88 -16.40 71.63
CA GLN A 19 6.82 -15.87 72.52
C GLN A 19 5.40 -16.00 71.94
N ILE A 20 5.24 -16.09 70.62
CA ILE A 20 3.92 -16.14 69.97
C ILE A 20 3.22 -17.51 70.13
N ASN A 21 3.96 -18.58 70.48
CA ASN A 21 3.38 -19.92 70.70
C ASN A 21 2.60 -20.10 72.02
N ARG A 22 2.38 -19.05 72.82
CA ARG A 22 1.64 -19.13 74.10
C ARG A 22 0.36 -18.29 74.22
N SER A 23 -0.11 -17.64 73.16
CA SER A 23 -1.34 -16.82 73.23
C SER A 23 -2.25 -17.07 72.02
N THR A 24 -3.26 -17.91 72.21
CA THR A 24 -4.36 -18.14 71.26
C THR A 24 -5.33 -16.96 71.26
N SER A 25 -5.09 -15.98 70.39
CA SER A 25 -6.07 -14.96 70.02
C SER A 25 -6.19 -14.91 68.49
N SER A 26 -7.40 -15.13 67.96
CA SER A 26 -7.65 -15.17 66.51
C SER A 26 -7.43 -13.82 65.84
N ASN A 27 -7.47 -12.72 66.61
CA ASN A 27 -7.25 -11.36 66.11
C ASN A 27 -5.77 -11.11 65.77
N THR A 28 -4.83 -11.71 66.50
CA THR A 28 -3.39 -11.60 66.19
C THR A 28 -2.99 -12.36 64.93
N ARG A 29 -3.66 -13.46 64.57
CA ARG A 29 -3.40 -14.16 63.29
C ARG A 29 -3.82 -13.34 62.07
N SER A 30 -4.91 -12.56 62.18
CA SER A 30 -5.37 -11.71 61.07
C SER A 30 -4.41 -10.53 60.83
N ALA A 31 -3.94 -9.88 61.90
CA ALA A 31 -2.94 -8.83 61.81
C ALA A 31 -1.58 -9.35 61.30
N LEU A 32 -1.14 -10.54 61.72
CA LEU A 32 0.10 -11.15 61.25
C LEU A 32 0.00 -11.55 59.77
N ASN A 33 -1.15 -12.07 59.31
CA ASN A 33 -1.37 -12.37 57.90
C ASN A 33 -1.40 -11.10 57.03
N MET A 34 -1.88 -9.98 57.58
CA MET A 34 -1.88 -8.68 56.88
C MET A 34 -0.48 -8.07 56.80
N VAL A 35 0.31 -8.16 57.87
CA VAL A 35 1.72 -7.73 57.89
C VAL A 35 2.60 -8.66 57.04
N GLN A 36 2.33 -9.97 57.05
CA GLN A 36 3.03 -10.92 56.21
C GLN A 36 2.68 -10.71 54.74
N ARG A 37 1.40 -10.46 54.38
CA ARG A 37 1.04 -10.06 53.00
C ARG A 37 1.71 -8.75 52.57
N ARG A 38 1.84 -7.76 53.46
CA ARG A 38 2.57 -6.51 53.18
C ARG A 38 4.08 -6.71 53.04
N LEU A 39 4.69 -7.61 53.83
CA LEU A 39 6.12 -7.93 53.75
C LEU A 39 6.44 -8.79 52.51
N THR A 40 5.58 -9.74 52.13
CA THR A 40 5.78 -10.52 50.89
C THR A 40 5.56 -9.68 49.64
N ALA A 41 4.63 -8.70 49.67
CA ALA A 41 4.47 -7.71 48.60
C ALA A 41 5.68 -6.76 48.52
N SER A 42 6.25 -6.35 49.65
CA SER A 42 7.44 -5.49 49.69
C SER A 42 8.76 -6.20 49.30
N LEU A 43 8.80 -7.54 49.32
CA LEU A 43 9.94 -8.34 48.86
C LEU A 43 9.83 -8.76 47.39
N HIS A 44 8.65 -8.68 46.76
CA HIS A 44 8.47 -8.83 45.32
C HIS A 44 8.50 -7.48 44.56
N SER A 45 8.34 -6.34 45.24
CA SER A 45 8.32 -5.01 44.59
C SER A 45 9.69 -4.49 44.14
N GLY A 46 10.77 -5.27 44.26
CA GLY A 46 12.11 -4.91 43.77
C GLY A 46 12.43 -5.43 42.37
N GLN A 47 11.50 -6.20 41.75
CA GLN A 47 11.73 -6.90 40.47
C GLN A 47 10.68 -6.59 39.39
N GLU A 48 9.73 -5.69 39.65
CA GLU A 48 8.59 -5.36 38.77
C GLU A 48 8.65 -3.98 38.10
N GLU A 49 9.73 -3.22 38.29
CA GLU A 49 9.85 -1.88 37.74
C GLU A 49 10.73 -1.94 36.48
N LEU A 50 10.25 -1.35 35.37
CA LEU A 50 10.92 -1.24 34.05
C LEU A 50 10.47 -2.27 33.01
N ASP A 51 9.17 -2.45 32.90
CA ASP A 51 8.51 -2.53 31.59
C ASP A 51 8.49 -1.10 30.98
N ALA A 52 8.16 -0.92 29.69
CA ALA A 52 7.79 0.40 29.14
C ALA A 52 6.50 0.97 29.79
N PHE A 53 6.07 0.39 30.91
CA PHE A 53 4.89 0.69 31.68
C PHE A 53 5.28 0.95 33.13
N GLU A 54 4.94 2.12 33.64
CA GLU A 54 5.16 2.54 35.01
C GLU A 54 3.85 2.48 35.81
N ALA A 55 3.93 1.99 37.05
CA ALA A 55 2.77 1.95 37.94
C ALA A 55 2.32 3.37 38.35
N VAL A 56 1.04 3.70 38.12
CA VAL A 56 0.47 4.99 38.56
C VAL A 56 -0.02 4.83 40.01
N GLU A 57 0.56 5.60 40.93
CA GLU A 57 0.23 5.59 42.37
C GLU A 57 0.26 4.19 43.03
N GLY A 58 1.24 3.37 42.62
CA GLY A 58 1.43 1.99 43.11
C GLY A 58 0.84 0.91 42.20
N GLY A 59 0.09 1.29 41.16
CA GLY A 59 -0.31 0.43 40.04
C GLY A 59 -1.37 -0.61 40.33
N THR A 60 -1.28 -1.34 41.43
CA THR A 60 -2.26 -2.38 41.82
C THR A 60 -3.35 -1.79 42.72
N ASP A 61 -4.58 -2.29 42.57
CA ASP A 61 -5.77 -1.74 43.22
C ASP A 61 -5.97 -0.26 42.87
N ARG A 62 -5.72 0.05 41.58
CA ARG A 62 -5.80 1.39 40.99
C ARG A 62 -6.53 1.32 39.67
N VAL A 63 -7.52 2.19 39.53
CA VAL A 63 -8.15 2.50 38.25
C VAL A 63 -7.54 3.79 37.70
N CYS A 64 -7.34 3.85 36.39
CA CYS A 64 -6.68 4.98 35.75
C CYS A 64 -7.63 6.16 35.62
N ARG A 65 -7.08 7.37 35.69
CA ARG A 65 -7.84 8.62 35.61
C ARG A 65 -7.11 9.65 34.76
N GLY A 66 -7.87 10.61 34.24
CA GLY A 66 -7.35 11.73 33.47
C GLY A 66 -6.55 12.70 34.36
N SER A 67 -7.01 13.94 34.44
CA SER A 67 -6.34 15.04 35.16
C SER A 67 -6.43 14.97 36.70
N SER A 68 -7.37 14.21 37.26
CA SER A 68 -7.58 14.09 38.70
C SER A 68 -8.22 12.74 39.04
N ALA A 69 -8.21 12.32 40.31
CA ALA A 69 -8.76 11.02 40.72
C ALA A 69 -10.27 10.82 40.43
N SER A 70 -11.01 11.92 40.21
CA SER A 70 -12.43 11.90 39.82
C SER A 70 -12.68 12.02 38.32
N ASP A 71 -11.63 12.16 37.51
CA ASP A 71 -11.73 12.36 36.05
C ASP A 71 -11.74 11.01 35.32
N ASP A 72 -12.94 10.47 35.09
CA ASP A 72 -13.20 9.13 34.55
C ASP A 72 -13.90 9.13 33.18
N ASP A 73 -13.70 10.20 32.40
CA ASP A 73 -14.31 10.34 31.07
C ASP A 73 -13.92 9.17 30.14
N ASN A 74 -14.94 8.51 29.59
CA ASN A 74 -14.76 7.34 28.73
C ASN A 74 -14.15 7.65 27.36
N SER A 75 -14.09 8.93 26.96
CA SER A 75 -13.41 9.37 25.74
C SER A 75 -11.88 9.24 25.82
N TYR A 76 -11.33 9.00 27.01
CA TYR A 76 -9.88 8.93 27.23
C TYR A 76 -9.26 7.59 26.89
N TYR A 77 -10.06 6.55 26.68
CA TYR A 77 -9.57 5.20 26.49
C TYR A 77 -10.44 4.35 25.57
N VAL A 78 -9.83 3.34 24.96
CA VAL A 78 -10.50 2.31 24.16
C VAL A 78 -10.58 1.03 24.99
N VAL A 79 -11.78 0.44 25.08
CA VAL A 79 -11.99 -0.81 25.83
C VAL A 79 -11.78 -2.02 24.91
N HIS A 80 -10.88 -2.91 25.30
CA HIS A 80 -10.67 -4.23 24.72
C HIS A 80 -11.15 -5.35 25.66
N GLY A 81 -11.70 -6.40 25.07
CA GLY A 81 -12.06 -7.67 25.74
C GLY A 81 -11.35 -8.87 25.11
N GLY A 82 -11.75 -10.08 25.51
CA GLY A 82 -11.24 -11.32 24.93
C GLY A 82 -9.73 -11.52 25.17
N SER A 83 -9.00 -11.94 24.14
CA SER A 83 -7.55 -12.18 24.18
C SER A 83 -6.73 -10.95 24.58
N ARG A 84 -7.09 -9.77 24.09
CA ARG A 84 -6.44 -8.49 24.45
C ARG A 84 -6.64 -8.09 25.92
N ALA A 85 -7.55 -8.76 26.62
CA ALA A 85 -7.77 -8.60 28.05
C ALA A 85 -7.58 -9.91 28.85
N ALA A 86 -7.06 -10.96 28.21
CA ALA A 86 -6.88 -12.27 28.83
C ALA A 86 -5.79 -12.26 29.90
N SER A 87 -4.80 -11.36 29.75
CA SER A 87 -3.74 -11.14 30.71
C SER A 87 -3.31 -9.67 30.72
N LEU A 88 -2.63 -9.26 31.80
CA LEU A 88 -2.00 -7.94 31.88
C LEU A 88 -1.06 -7.70 30.70
N GLU A 89 -0.30 -8.72 30.32
CA GLU A 89 0.63 -8.66 29.19
C GLU A 89 -0.07 -8.46 27.85
N SER A 90 -1.18 -9.15 27.63
CA SER A 90 -2.01 -8.94 26.44
C SER A 90 -2.56 -7.52 26.36
N CYS A 91 -2.82 -6.89 27.51
CA CYS A 91 -3.30 -5.51 27.57
C CYS A 91 -2.16 -4.51 27.30
N LYS A 92 -0.95 -4.75 27.83
CA LYS A 92 0.25 -3.97 27.50
C LYS A 92 0.56 -4.01 26.00
N ASN A 93 0.50 -5.21 25.39
CA ASN A 93 0.65 -5.37 23.95
C ASN A 93 -0.44 -4.63 23.17
N ALA A 94 -1.69 -4.70 23.64
CA ALA A 94 -2.77 -3.92 23.02
C ALA A 94 -2.50 -2.41 23.07
N CYS A 95 -1.88 -1.90 24.13
CA CYS A 95 -1.44 -0.51 24.21
C CYS A 95 -0.31 -0.19 23.24
N VAL A 96 0.76 -1.01 23.18
CA VAL A 96 1.87 -0.80 22.24
C VAL A 96 1.38 -0.80 20.78
N ASP A 97 0.40 -1.65 20.46
CA ASP A 97 -0.24 -1.73 19.14
C ASP A 97 -1.22 -0.57 18.85
N THR A 98 -1.65 0.16 19.89
CA THR A 98 -2.62 1.25 19.75
C THR A 98 -1.90 2.58 19.61
N LYS A 99 -2.06 3.20 18.44
CA LYS A 99 -1.51 4.53 18.18
C LYS A 99 -1.99 5.52 19.24
N GLY A 100 -1.05 6.27 19.82
CA GLY A 100 -1.33 7.27 20.85
C GLY A 100 -1.56 6.68 22.24
N CYS A 101 -1.28 5.39 22.46
CA CYS A 101 -1.39 4.83 23.80
C CYS A 101 -0.49 5.55 24.80
N ARG A 102 -1.05 5.81 25.99
CA ARG A 102 -0.43 6.45 27.15
C ARG A 102 -0.39 5.57 28.37
N GLY A 103 -0.98 4.39 28.29
CA GLY A 103 -1.04 3.44 29.39
C GLY A 103 -2.27 2.55 29.31
N ILE A 104 -2.45 1.75 30.36
CA ILE A 104 -3.51 0.77 30.45
C ILE A 104 -4.15 0.76 31.83
N GLU A 105 -5.46 0.51 31.86
CA GLU A 105 -6.13 -0.07 33.03
C GLU A 105 -6.50 -1.51 32.69
N TRP A 106 -5.96 -2.48 33.43
CA TRP A 106 -6.26 -3.89 33.22
C TRP A 106 -6.95 -4.52 34.42
N ARG A 107 -7.94 -5.37 34.13
CA ARG A 107 -8.48 -6.35 35.07
C ARG A 107 -8.84 -7.63 34.30
N PRO A 108 -8.96 -8.80 34.95
CA PRO A 108 -9.32 -10.03 34.26
C PRO A 108 -10.57 -9.86 33.36
N GLY A 109 -10.39 -10.06 32.05
CA GLY A 109 -11.47 -9.95 31.06
C GLY A 109 -11.76 -8.54 30.53
N ARG A 110 -11.08 -7.49 31.00
CA ARG A 110 -11.21 -6.12 30.48
C ARG A 110 -9.90 -5.34 30.48
N CYS A 111 -9.58 -4.72 29.36
CA CYS A 111 -8.41 -3.88 29.16
C CYS A 111 -8.87 -2.51 28.66
N GLU A 112 -8.58 -1.43 29.36
CA GLU A 112 -8.74 -0.07 28.85
C GLU A 112 -7.37 0.44 28.38
N VAL A 113 -7.26 0.82 27.11
CA VAL A 113 -6.06 1.40 26.54
C VAL A 113 -6.25 2.91 26.48
N TRP A 114 -5.47 3.65 27.27
CA TRP A 114 -5.60 5.10 27.42
C TRP A 114 -4.92 5.82 26.27
N THR A 115 -5.61 6.75 25.61
CA THR A 115 -5.12 7.46 24.40
C THR A 115 -5.20 8.98 24.49
N ARG A 116 -5.58 9.52 25.65
CA ARG A 116 -5.66 10.97 25.92
C ARG A 116 -4.31 11.65 25.71
N VAL A 117 -4.27 12.85 25.11
CA VAL A 117 -3.00 13.57 24.83
C VAL A 117 -2.14 13.76 26.09
N GLY A 118 -2.71 14.18 27.22
CA GLY A 118 -1.98 14.32 28.49
C GLY A 118 -1.83 13.03 29.32
N GLY A 119 -2.17 11.87 28.74
CA GLY A 119 -2.07 10.56 29.37
C GLY A 119 -2.88 10.38 30.66
N ILE A 120 -2.44 9.39 31.43
CA ILE A 120 -2.93 9.07 32.77
C ILE A 120 -2.15 9.96 33.75
N GLN A 121 -2.84 10.91 34.39
CA GLN A 121 -2.21 11.86 35.33
C GLN A 121 -2.63 11.62 36.79
N ALA A 122 -3.62 10.75 37.01
CA ALA A 122 -4.06 10.35 38.33
C ALA A 122 -4.54 8.90 38.33
N ALA A 123 -4.70 8.32 39.53
CA ALA A 123 -5.42 7.08 39.72
C ALA A 123 -6.43 7.21 40.87
N ALA A 124 -7.41 6.31 40.91
CA ALA A 124 -8.29 6.18 42.08
C ALA A 124 -8.16 4.78 42.69
N VAL A 125 -8.29 4.69 44.01
CA VAL A 125 -8.20 3.41 44.74
C VAL A 125 -9.43 2.55 44.39
N THR A 126 -9.21 1.35 43.86
CA THR A 126 -10.28 0.38 43.57
C THR A 126 -9.68 -1.02 43.57
N THR A 127 -10.27 -1.95 44.32
CA THR A 127 -9.72 -3.31 44.44
C THR A 127 -9.81 -4.09 43.13
N GLY A 128 -8.70 -4.64 42.66
CA GLY A 128 -8.60 -5.57 41.53
C GLY A 128 -7.87 -5.04 40.28
N PRO A 129 -8.19 -3.83 39.77
CA PRO A 129 -7.54 -3.29 38.57
C PRO A 129 -6.07 -2.92 38.76
N VAL A 130 -5.33 -2.93 37.65
CA VAL A 130 -3.95 -2.49 37.53
C VAL A 130 -3.90 -1.28 36.60
N CYS A 131 -3.38 -0.14 37.07
CA CYS A 131 -3.21 1.08 36.29
C CYS A 131 -1.72 1.36 36.01
N LEU A 132 -1.35 1.34 34.73
CA LEU A 132 0.03 1.58 34.28
C LEU A 132 0.08 2.68 33.22
N ARG A 133 1.10 3.54 33.27
CA ARG A 133 1.41 4.58 32.28
C ARG A 133 2.48 4.08 31.31
N TYR A 134 2.29 4.27 30.01
CA TYR A 134 3.24 3.89 28.97
C TYR A 134 4.31 4.97 28.76
N VAL A 135 5.58 4.60 28.86
CA VAL A 135 6.77 5.47 28.80
C VAL A 135 7.85 4.86 27.88
N PRO A 136 7.68 4.90 26.55
CA PRO A 136 8.58 4.22 25.61
C PRO A 136 9.93 4.92 25.38
N PHE A 137 10.16 6.05 26.06
CA PHE A 137 11.34 6.89 25.94
C PHE A 137 12.25 6.71 27.14
N VAL A 138 13.51 6.38 26.89
CA VAL A 138 14.53 6.25 27.93
C VAL A 138 15.48 7.44 27.84
N LEU A 139 15.94 7.98 28.98
CA LEU A 139 17.00 9.00 28.97
C LEU A 139 18.29 8.39 28.45
N ALA A 140 18.89 8.99 27.42
CA ALA A 140 20.20 8.57 26.94
C ALA A 140 21.23 8.69 28.06
N GLU A 141 21.95 7.59 28.34
CA GLU A 141 22.92 7.49 29.45
C GLU A 141 22.32 7.75 30.84
N GLY A 142 20.99 7.75 30.98
CA GLY A 142 20.29 8.04 32.24
C GLY A 142 20.47 9.47 32.74
N ARG A 143 20.82 10.43 31.85
CA ARG A 143 21.18 11.81 32.24
C ARG A 143 20.38 12.86 31.48
N LEU A 144 20.11 13.97 32.17
CA LEU A 144 19.69 15.24 31.56
C LEU A 144 20.93 15.96 30.96
N ASP A 145 20.72 17.04 30.21
CA ASP A 145 21.79 17.83 29.55
C ASP A 145 22.57 17.05 28.48
N ARG A 146 21.84 16.24 27.71
CA ARG A 146 22.38 15.46 26.59
C ARG A 146 21.65 15.82 25.32
N ALA A 147 22.43 16.07 24.28
CA ALA A 147 21.98 16.20 22.91
C ALA A 147 22.22 14.90 22.16
N CYS A 148 21.28 14.49 21.32
CA CYS A 148 21.34 13.27 20.54
C CYS A 148 22.32 13.39 19.39
N ARG A 149 23.02 12.31 19.05
CA ARG A 149 24.02 12.31 17.99
C ARG A 149 23.94 11.07 17.11
N GLY A 150 24.55 11.24 15.95
CA GLY A 150 24.90 10.30 14.90
C GLY A 150 25.66 9.04 15.32
N GLY A 151 26.61 8.63 14.50
CA GLY A 151 27.57 7.56 14.81
C GLY A 151 28.68 7.98 15.78
N SER A 152 28.79 9.26 16.12
CA SER A 152 29.81 9.78 17.05
C SER A 152 29.32 11.02 17.80
N VAL A 153 30.02 11.44 18.86
CA VAL A 153 29.66 12.60 19.68
C VAL A 153 29.61 13.93 18.90
N SER A 154 30.35 14.04 17.79
CA SER A 154 30.38 15.20 16.91
C SER A 154 29.40 15.11 15.73
N ASP A 155 28.77 13.96 15.54
CA ASP A 155 27.92 13.71 14.38
C ASP A 155 26.52 14.27 14.61
N ASN A 156 26.27 15.45 14.05
CA ASN A 156 25.01 16.17 14.17
C ASN A 156 24.46 16.53 12.78
N ASN A 157 24.49 15.56 11.86
CA ASN A 157 24.01 15.77 10.50
C ASN A 157 22.49 16.02 10.52
N PRO A 158 22.00 17.17 9.99
CA PRO A 158 20.57 17.48 9.97
C PRO A 158 19.74 16.51 9.11
N ALA A 159 20.36 15.68 8.28
CA ALA A 159 19.66 14.60 7.57
C ALA A 159 19.17 13.46 8.49
N TYR A 160 19.61 13.43 9.76
CA TYR A 160 19.25 12.36 10.70
C TYR A 160 18.02 12.67 11.55
N TYR A 161 17.53 13.90 11.50
CA TYR A 161 16.41 14.33 12.33
C TYR A 161 15.58 15.43 11.67
N GLU A 162 14.32 15.50 12.05
CA GLU A 162 13.41 16.57 11.66
C GLU A 162 13.24 17.56 12.82
N ILE A 163 13.28 18.86 12.53
CA ILE A 163 13.12 19.88 13.56
C ILE A 163 11.65 20.31 13.61
N MET A 164 11.04 20.12 14.77
CA MET A 164 9.69 20.52 15.12
C MET A 164 9.70 21.49 16.30
N THR A 165 8.58 22.18 16.49
CA THR A 165 8.30 22.95 17.71
C THR A 165 7.38 22.17 18.62
N ALA A 166 7.77 22.03 19.88
CA ALA A 166 6.96 21.40 20.92
C ALA A 166 6.92 22.29 22.16
N SER A 167 5.76 22.38 22.81
CA SER A 167 5.58 23.19 24.03
C SER A 167 6.14 22.52 25.29
N SER A 168 6.43 21.22 25.23
CA SER A 168 6.96 20.42 26.32
C SER A 168 7.71 19.18 25.79
N LEU A 169 8.48 18.53 26.66
CA LEU A 169 9.12 17.25 26.36
C LEU A 169 8.08 16.19 25.96
N GLU A 170 6.95 16.14 26.66
CA GLU A 170 5.84 15.23 26.36
C GLU A 170 5.24 15.51 24.97
N ALA A 171 5.02 16.78 24.61
CA ALA A 171 4.58 17.13 23.26
C ALA A 171 5.62 16.74 22.18
N CYS A 172 6.91 16.75 22.50
CA CYS A 172 7.97 16.27 21.59
C CYS A 172 7.94 14.74 21.45
N GLN A 173 7.73 14.02 22.55
CA GLN A 173 7.50 12.57 22.55
C GLN A 173 6.28 12.20 21.70
N ASP A 174 5.21 12.99 21.75
CA ASP A 174 3.98 12.78 20.99
C ASP A 174 4.20 12.88 19.49
N LEU A 175 4.94 13.91 19.08
CA LEU A 175 5.34 14.09 17.69
C LEU A 175 6.14 12.87 17.21
N CYS A 176 7.05 12.36 18.04
CA CYS A 176 7.82 11.16 17.74
C CYS A 176 6.95 9.89 17.66
N LEU A 177 6.08 9.63 18.63
CA LEU A 177 5.16 8.48 18.60
C LEU A 177 4.14 8.56 17.44
N GLY A 178 3.85 9.77 16.97
CA GLY A 178 3.05 10.03 15.79
C GLY A 178 3.75 9.73 14.47
N LEU A 179 5.10 9.71 14.47
CA LEU A 179 5.96 9.55 13.30
C LEU A 179 6.60 8.14 13.30
N PRO A 180 6.16 7.20 12.43
CA PRO A 180 6.68 5.83 12.42
C PRO A 180 8.20 5.69 12.21
N ALA A 181 8.81 6.66 11.53
CA ALA A 181 10.25 6.72 11.32
C ALA A 181 11.02 7.23 12.55
N CYS A 182 10.35 7.82 13.54
CA CYS A 182 11.02 8.38 14.71
C CYS A 182 11.58 7.26 15.60
N LEU A 183 12.85 7.36 15.91
CA LEU A 183 13.65 6.42 16.70
C LEU A 183 14.19 7.09 17.98
N GLY A 184 13.81 8.33 18.24
CA GLY A 184 14.09 9.06 19.46
C GLY A 184 13.90 10.57 19.29
N ILE A 185 14.06 11.30 20.38
CA ILE A 185 13.92 12.76 20.39
C ILE A 185 15.10 13.44 21.04
N GLU A 186 15.43 14.64 20.57
CA GLU A 186 16.14 15.65 21.37
C GLU A 186 15.20 16.83 21.63
N PHE A 187 15.04 17.21 22.90
CA PHE A 187 14.22 18.35 23.27
C PHE A 187 15.05 19.41 23.99
N SER A 188 15.00 20.65 23.52
CA SER A 188 15.70 21.80 24.12
C SER A 188 14.83 23.06 24.05
N GLY A 189 14.23 23.43 25.18
CA GLY A 189 13.35 24.60 25.29
C GLY A 189 12.02 24.39 24.57
N THR A 190 11.91 24.87 23.32
CA THR A 190 10.75 24.61 22.43
C THR A 190 11.13 23.85 21.17
N ARG A 191 12.43 23.61 20.96
CA ARG A 191 12.97 22.88 19.82
C ARG A 191 12.89 21.38 20.11
N CYS A 192 12.26 20.65 19.20
CA CYS A 192 12.12 19.20 19.24
C CYS A 192 12.75 18.62 17.98
N GLU A 193 13.81 17.85 18.12
CA GLU A 193 14.43 17.12 17.00
C GLU A 193 13.93 15.67 17.04
N LEU A 194 13.20 15.26 16.00
CA LEU A 194 12.70 13.90 15.83
C LEU A 194 13.73 13.09 15.05
N TRP A 195 14.42 12.16 15.69
CA TRP A 195 15.49 11.40 15.07
C TRP A 195 14.93 10.27 14.22
N THR A 196 15.23 10.24 12.91
CA THR A 196 14.61 9.32 11.94
C THR A 196 15.57 8.37 11.25
N ARG A 197 16.89 8.48 11.51
CA ARG A 197 17.88 7.61 10.86
C ARG A 197 17.74 6.15 11.30
N SER A 198 17.82 5.21 10.35
CA SER A 198 17.66 3.77 10.61
C SER A 198 18.68 3.21 11.62
N GLU A 199 19.85 3.82 11.74
CA GLU A 199 20.89 3.48 12.72
C GLU A 199 20.68 4.11 14.11
N ARG A 200 19.44 4.53 14.42
CA ARG A 200 18.97 5.03 15.74
C ARG A 200 19.78 6.24 16.24
N ILE A 201 19.87 6.46 17.56
CA ILE A 201 20.78 7.42 18.18
C ILE A 201 21.92 6.60 18.77
N ALA A 202 23.15 6.76 18.26
CA ALA A 202 24.29 5.92 18.66
C ALA A 202 25.30 6.66 19.54
N ALA A 203 25.16 7.97 19.69
CA ALA A 203 25.98 8.76 20.59
C ALA A 203 25.16 9.91 21.19
N THR A 204 25.69 10.53 22.24
CA THR A 204 25.16 11.80 22.75
C THR A 204 26.30 12.76 23.08
N ALA A 205 26.02 14.05 23.08
CA ALA A 205 26.95 15.10 23.49
C ALA A 205 26.39 15.86 24.70
N SER A 206 27.25 16.30 25.61
CA SER A 206 26.81 17.17 26.71
C SER A 206 26.37 18.52 26.16
N LEU A 207 25.10 18.88 26.39
CA LEU A 207 24.52 20.16 26.02
C LEU A 207 23.50 20.57 27.07
N SER A 208 23.78 21.67 27.78
CA SER A 208 22.90 22.17 28.83
C SER A 208 21.49 22.43 28.30
N GLN A 209 20.48 22.01 29.06
CA GLN A 209 19.06 22.16 28.75
C GLN A 209 18.53 21.29 27.59
N SER A 210 19.36 20.44 26.99
CA SER A 210 18.91 19.40 26.05
C SER A 210 18.58 18.09 26.78
N VAL A 211 17.52 17.43 26.32
CA VAL A 211 17.14 16.09 26.76
C VAL A 211 17.11 15.17 25.55
N CYS A 212 18.02 14.20 25.52
CA CYS A 212 18.06 13.16 24.50
C CYS A 212 17.37 11.89 25.00
N GLN A 213 16.34 11.45 24.28
CA GLN A 213 15.57 10.24 24.61
C GLN A 213 15.40 9.33 23.40
N PRO A 214 16.22 8.27 23.27
CA PRO A 214 15.98 7.21 22.31
C PRO A 214 14.61 6.56 22.54
N LEU A 215 13.90 6.31 21.44
CA LEU A 215 12.69 5.50 21.44
C LEU A 215 13.14 4.04 21.51
N ALA A 216 12.98 3.44 22.68
CA ALA A 216 13.33 2.04 22.90
C ALA A 216 12.18 1.34 23.62
N PRO A 217 11.07 1.07 22.94
CA PRO A 217 10.00 0.24 23.48
C PRO A 217 10.54 -1.19 23.55
N PHE A 218 11.15 -1.51 24.68
CA PHE A 218 11.45 -2.89 25.04
C PHE A 218 10.13 -3.54 25.44
N VAL A 219 9.62 -4.41 24.58
CA VAL A 219 8.40 -5.17 24.85
C VAL A 219 8.80 -6.56 25.31
N GLN A 220 8.24 -6.99 26.44
CA GLN A 220 8.46 -8.34 26.93
C GLN A 220 7.79 -9.37 26.01
N VAL A 221 8.52 -10.45 25.70
CA VAL A 221 8.07 -11.48 24.77
C VAL A 221 7.74 -12.74 25.55
N ASP A 222 6.50 -13.21 25.40
CA ASP A 222 5.98 -14.45 26.01
C ASP A 222 5.98 -14.49 27.55
N GLY A 223 6.11 -13.33 28.21
CA GLY A 223 6.03 -13.20 29.68
C GLY A 223 7.33 -13.48 30.43
N ASN A 224 7.21 -13.76 31.73
CA ASN A 224 8.34 -14.02 32.64
C ASN A 224 8.91 -15.43 32.41
N ASP A 225 10.16 -15.64 32.85
CA ASP A 225 10.88 -16.91 32.72
C ASP A 225 11.06 -17.36 31.27
N ARG A 226 11.34 -16.39 30.38
CA ARG A 226 11.56 -16.59 28.95
C ARG A 226 12.94 -16.09 28.56
N ALA A 227 13.74 -16.96 27.96
CA ALA A 227 15.00 -16.59 27.32
C ALA A 227 14.76 -16.32 25.83
N CYS A 228 15.47 -15.34 25.26
CA CYS A 228 15.32 -14.97 23.87
C CYS A 228 15.97 -16.00 22.96
N ARG A 229 15.39 -16.24 21.80
CA ARG A 229 15.96 -17.15 20.79
C ARG A 229 15.84 -16.52 19.41
N GLY A 230 16.70 -16.97 18.51
CA GLY A 230 16.71 -16.57 17.10
C GLY A 230 15.49 -17.10 16.35
N ARG A 231 15.72 -17.90 15.31
CA ARG A 231 14.68 -18.45 14.43
C ARG A 231 13.79 -19.48 15.09
N ASP A 232 14.37 -20.34 15.92
CA ASP A 232 13.70 -21.46 16.59
C ASP A 232 14.16 -21.59 18.05
N GLU A 233 13.53 -22.46 18.85
CA GLU A 233 13.80 -22.56 20.29
C GLU A 233 15.24 -23.00 20.63
N PHE A 234 15.96 -23.60 19.68
CA PHE A 234 17.35 -24.05 19.81
C PHE A 234 18.36 -23.00 19.33
N ASP A 235 17.88 -21.94 18.69
CA ASP A 235 18.68 -20.88 18.09
C ASP A 235 19.22 -19.91 19.16
N ASN A 236 20.28 -20.34 19.84
CA ASN A 236 20.97 -19.63 20.91
C ASN A 236 22.48 -19.52 20.64
N GLU A 237 22.86 -19.34 19.37
CA GLU A 237 24.27 -19.25 19.00
C GLU A 237 24.91 -17.97 19.58
N PRO A 238 26.09 -18.05 20.24
CA PRO A 238 26.76 -16.88 20.83
C PRO A 238 27.13 -15.78 19.83
N SER A 239 27.09 -16.06 18.52
CA SER A 239 27.30 -15.07 17.46
C SER A 239 26.11 -14.11 17.30
N PHE A 240 24.93 -14.45 17.83
CA PHE A 240 23.71 -13.65 17.69
C PHE A 240 23.49 -12.63 18.81
N PHE A 241 24.28 -12.69 19.87
CA PHE A 241 24.20 -11.78 20.99
C PHE A 241 25.57 -11.51 21.60
N THR A 242 25.71 -10.39 22.31
CA THR A 242 26.87 -10.14 23.17
C THR A 242 26.43 -10.22 24.62
N SER A 243 27.20 -10.94 25.46
CA SER A 243 26.89 -11.13 26.88
C SER A 243 27.64 -10.11 27.74
N HIS A 244 26.97 -9.55 28.74
CA HIS A 244 27.47 -8.46 29.58
C HIS A 244 27.00 -8.67 31.02
N ALA A 245 27.88 -8.44 31.99
CA ALA A 245 27.52 -8.42 33.42
C ALA A 245 26.90 -7.07 33.82
N LEU A 246 25.78 -6.72 33.17
CA LEU A 246 25.07 -5.46 33.38
C LEU A 246 23.73 -5.70 34.09
N SER A 247 23.25 -4.66 34.77
CA SER A 247 21.86 -4.61 35.21
C SER A 247 20.92 -4.62 34.00
N MET A 248 19.64 -4.90 34.23
CA MET A 248 18.59 -4.78 33.20
C MET A 248 18.63 -3.42 32.48
N GLU A 249 18.72 -2.31 33.20
CA GLU A 249 18.82 -0.98 32.60
C GLU A 249 20.10 -0.78 31.80
N GLY A 250 21.24 -1.29 32.32
CA GLY A 250 22.49 -1.29 31.58
C GLY A 250 22.35 -2.06 30.26
N CYS A 251 21.64 -3.19 30.29
CA CYS A 251 21.36 -4.02 29.13
C CYS A 251 20.52 -3.31 28.08
N LYS A 252 19.39 -2.72 28.50
CA LYS A 252 18.51 -1.94 27.63
C LYS A 252 19.21 -0.72 27.06
N SER A 253 19.95 0.00 27.90
CA SER A 253 20.72 1.18 27.47
C SER A 253 21.77 0.79 26.43
N LEU A 254 22.49 -0.30 26.66
CA LEU A 254 23.47 -0.83 25.72
C LEU A 254 22.83 -1.26 24.41
N CYS A 255 21.67 -1.90 24.47
CA CYS A 255 20.89 -2.26 23.29
C CYS A 255 20.37 -1.01 22.54
N ALA A 256 19.86 0.00 23.23
CA ALA A 256 19.37 1.25 22.62
C ALA A 256 20.48 2.03 21.91
N GLN A 257 21.71 1.96 22.43
CA GLN A 257 22.91 2.54 21.81
C GLN A 257 23.46 1.70 20.65
N ASN A 258 23.10 0.41 20.59
CA ASN A 258 23.57 -0.49 19.55
C ASN A 258 22.55 -0.51 18.38
N PRO A 259 22.89 0.06 17.21
CA PRO A 259 21.96 0.14 16.08
C PRO A 259 21.51 -1.21 15.54
N LEU A 260 22.29 -2.28 15.79
CA LEU A 260 21.96 -3.64 15.39
C LEU A 260 21.07 -4.35 16.40
N CYS A 261 20.86 -3.78 17.58
CA CYS A 261 20.11 -4.45 18.62
C CYS A 261 18.65 -4.67 18.24
N GLN A 262 18.22 -5.92 18.32
CA GLN A 262 16.83 -6.34 18.12
C GLN A 262 16.13 -6.66 19.45
N GLY A 263 16.87 -6.71 20.55
CA GLY A 263 16.33 -6.89 21.89
C GLY A 263 17.37 -7.41 22.89
N VAL A 264 16.92 -7.72 24.09
CA VAL A 264 17.76 -8.17 25.19
C VAL A 264 17.17 -9.39 25.88
N GLU A 265 18.03 -10.35 26.25
CA GLU A 265 17.72 -11.38 27.23
C GLU A 265 18.42 -11.02 28.53
N ILE A 266 17.66 -10.85 29.60
CA ILE A 266 18.19 -10.52 30.91
C ILE A 266 17.98 -11.74 31.82
N SER A 267 19.02 -12.11 32.56
CA SER A 267 18.98 -13.16 33.56
C SER A 267 19.53 -12.65 34.89
N SER A 268 19.43 -13.44 35.95
CA SER A 268 19.94 -13.07 37.28
C SER A 268 21.44 -12.71 37.33
N SER A 269 22.25 -13.14 36.36
CA SER A 269 23.71 -12.94 36.37
C SER A 269 24.28 -12.36 35.08
N ASP A 270 23.48 -12.24 34.02
CA ASP A 270 23.97 -11.93 32.68
C ASP A 270 22.90 -11.21 31.85
N CYS A 271 23.37 -10.32 30.98
CA CYS A 271 22.60 -9.57 30.00
C CYS A 271 23.12 -9.92 28.60
N LYS A 272 22.25 -10.41 27.73
CA LYS A 272 22.56 -10.68 26.33
C LYS A 272 21.89 -9.64 25.44
N VAL A 273 22.68 -8.85 24.72
CA VAL A 273 22.19 -7.89 23.72
C VAL A 273 22.16 -8.61 22.37
N TRP A 274 20.95 -8.87 21.86
CA TRP A 274 20.72 -9.59 20.61
C TRP A 274 20.85 -8.66 19.42
N THR A 275 21.79 -8.95 18.51
CA THR A 275 22.14 -8.07 17.38
C THR A 275 21.89 -8.69 16.02
N ARG A 276 21.30 -9.88 15.98
CA ARG A 276 21.01 -10.60 14.74
C ARG A 276 19.96 -9.86 13.91
N ALA A 277 20.24 -9.57 12.64
CA ALA A 277 19.35 -8.80 11.77
C ALA A 277 17.92 -9.34 11.60
N SER A 278 17.69 -10.65 11.79
CA SER A 278 16.36 -11.26 11.72
C SER A 278 15.54 -11.14 13.02
N GLY A 279 16.11 -10.52 14.06
CA GLY A 279 15.47 -10.35 15.34
C GLY A 279 15.49 -11.57 16.26
N ILE A 280 14.87 -11.37 17.42
CA ILE A 280 14.41 -12.44 18.30
C ILE A 280 13.10 -12.93 17.69
N GLN A 281 13.02 -14.16 17.18
CA GLN A 281 11.78 -14.66 16.55
C GLN A 281 10.98 -15.57 17.48
N THR A 282 11.63 -16.14 18.48
CA THR A 282 11.01 -17.06 19.45
C THR A 282 11.64 -16.89 20.84
N THR A 283 11.07 -17.57 21.83
CA THR A 283 11.59 -17.63 23.19
C THR A 283 11.50 -19.07 23.71
N VAL A 284 12.26 -19.40 24.75
CA VAL A 284 12.16 -20.69 25.44
C VAL A 284 12.02 -20.48 26.94
N GLN A 285 11.36 -21.42 27.62
CA GLN A 285 11.19 -21.35 29.07
C GLN A 285 12.56 -21.47 29.75
N LEU A 286 12.97 -20.44 30.49
CA LEU A 286 14.16 -20.43 31.32
C LEU A 286 13.89 -19.61 32.58
N ALA A 287 13.83 -20.29 33.71
CA ALA A 287 13.53 -19.66 34.99
C ALA A 287 14.52 -18.55 35.33
N GLY A 288 14.00 -17.38 35.71
CA GLY A 288 14.78 -16.18 36.03
C GLY A 288 15.27 -15.39 34.82
N SER A 289 14.84 -15.75 33.59
CA SER A 289 15.12 -14.99 32.38
C SER A 289 13.94 -14.13 31.93
N VAL A 290 14.24 -12.97 31.36
CA VAL A 290 13.27 -12.08 30.73
C VAL A 290 13.76 -11.75 29.33
N CYS A 291 12.92 -12.01 28.33
CA CYS A 291 13.21 -11.68 26.95
C CYS A 291 12.45 -10.43 26.54
N LEU A 292 13.16 -9.41 26.05
CA LEU A 292 12.58 -8.15 25.61
C LEU A 292 12.98 -7.88 24.16
N ARG A 293 12.02 -7.63 23.25
CA ARG A 293 12.31 -7.14 21.90
C ARG A 293 12.46 -5.62 21.91
N ALA A 294 13.50 -5.10 21.28
CA ALA A 294 13.65 -3.67 21.03
C ALA A 294 12.80 -3.30 19.81
N GLY A 295 11.58 -2.82 20.05
CA GLY A 295 10.67 -2.43 18.97
C GLY A 295 11.20 -1.21 18.22
N THR A 296 11.40 -1.33 16.91
CA THR A 296 10.71 -0.39 16.03
C THR A 296 9.26 -0.85 15.97
N LEU A 297 8.29 0.07 15.88
CA LEU A 297 6.88 -0.23 15.58
C LEU A 297 6.68 -0.77 14.14
N GLY A 298 7.68 -1.50 13.63
CA GLY A 298 7.73 -2.03 12.29
C GLY A 298 6.67 -3.12 12.16
N VAL A 299 5.62 -2.80 11.41
CA VAL A 299 4.85 -3.81 10.70
C VAL A 299 5.88 -4.76 10.06
N PRO A 300 5.84 -6.07 10.35
CA PRO A 300 6.77 -7.02 9.76
C PRO A 300 6.84 -6.79 8.25
N ASP A 301 8.04 -6.46 7.76
CA ASP A 301 8.29 -6.19 6.34
C ASP A 301 7.95 -7.47 5.55
N ALA A 302 7.16 -7.35 4.48
CA ALA A 302 6.86 -8.45 3.56
C ALA A 302 8.13 -8.98 2.87
N PHE A 303 9.28 -8.34 3.11
CA PHE A 303 10.60 -8.75 2.66
C PHE A 303 11.50 -9.26 3.79
N PRO A 304 11.23 -10.42 4.41
CA PRO A 304 12.14 -11.00 5.40
C PRO A 304 13.53 -11.26 4.81
N ARG A 305 14.55 -11.06 5.65
CA ARG A 305 15.97 -11.25 5.30
C ARG A 305 16.30 -12.75 5.19
N VAL A 306 16.93 -13.17 4.09
CA VAL A 306 17.44 -14.53 3.93
C VAL A 306 18.85 -14.61 4.51
N ASP A 307 19.06 -15.52 5.49
CA ASP A 307 20.32 -15.70 6.22
C ASP A 307 20.94 -14.39 6.76
N GLY A 308 20.10 -13.50 7.32
CA GLY A 308 20.53 -12.20 7.85
C GLY A 308 20.54 -11.07 6.82
N GLY A 309 20.44 -11.39 5.53
CA GLY A 309 20.07 -10.49 4.44
C GLY A 309 21.10 -9.43 4.03
N PHE A 310 22.00 -8.96 4.90
CA PHE A 310 23.09 -8.03 4.52
C PHE A 310 24.38 -8.76 4.16
N ASP A 311 25.09 -8.27 3.16
CA ASP A 311 26.25 -8.94 2.55
C ASP A 311 25.91 -10.36 2.09
N ARG A 312 24.69 -10.55 1.58
CA ARG A 312 24.15 -11.81 1.10
C ARG A 312 23.58 -11.65 -0.30
N ALA A 313 23.99 -12.53 -1.22
CA ALA A 313 23.37 -12.67 -2.54
C ALA A 313 22.41 -13.87 -2.53
N CYS A 314 21.22 -13.71 -3.09
CA CYS A 314 20.17 -14.73 -3.03
C CYS A 314 20.50 -15.96 -3.86
N ARG A 315 20.03 -17.12 -3.41
CA ARG A 315 20.14 -18.40 -4.11
C ARG A 315 18.84 -19.19 -3.98
N GLY A 316 18.55 -20.08 -4.92
CA GLY A 316 17.33 -20.89 -4.90
C GLY A 316 17.29 -21.91 -3.75
N GLN A 317 17.25 -23.20 -4.09
CA GLN A 317 17.15 -24.30 -3.12
C GLN A 317 18.49 -24.66 -2.44
N SER A 318 19.63 -24.22 -3.01
CA SER A 318 20.96 -24.46 -2.46
C SER A 318 21.89 -23.29 -2.77
N THR A 319 23.03 -23.21 -2.10
CA THR A 319 24.02 -22.12 -2.31
C THR A 319 24.60 -22.08 -3.73
N SER A 320 24.54 -23.20 -4.47
CA SER A 320 24.94 -23.29 -5.88
C SER A 320 23.78 -23.08 -6.86
N ASP A 321 22.54 -22.97 -6.38
CA ASP A 321 21.35 -22.83 -7.21
C ASP A 321 21.19 -21.39 -7.70
N TRP A 322 21.93 -21.07 -8.76
CA TRP A 322 21.92 -19.78 -9.43
C TRP A 322 21.82 -19.99 -10.93
N SER A 323 20.79 -19.39 -11.53
CA SER A 323 20.61 -19.34 -12.98
C SER A 323 20.02 -17.97 -13.34
N PRO A 324 20.50 -17.30 -14.40
CA PRO A 324 19.89 -16.08 -14.91
C PRO A 324 18.41 -16.23 -15.26
N SER A 325 17.92 -17.44 -15.51
CA SER A 325 16.49 -17.69 -15.76
C SER A 325 15.61 -17.65 -14.51
N TYR A 326 16.19 -17.59 -13.31
CA TYR A 326 15.44 -17.58 -12.05
C TYR A 326 15.09 -16.19 -11.56
N PHE A 327 15.57 -15.15 -12.24
CA PHE A 327 15.31 -13.77 -11.86
C PHE A 327 15.25 -12.85 -13.08
N VAL A 328 14.55 -11.73 -12.91
CA VAL A 328 14.58 -10.60 -13.84
C VAL A 328 15.58 -9.59 -13.31
N TYR A 329 16.59 -9.25 -14.11
CA TYR A 329 17.62 -8.28 -13.74
C TYR A 329 17.23 -6.86 -14.14
N PHE A 330 17.40 -5.92 -13.21
CA PHE A 330 17.29 -4.48 -13.42
C PHE A 330 18.63 -3.84 -13.04
N ASN A 331 19.21 -3.03 -13.92
CA ASN A 331 20.49 -2.38 -13.62
C ASN A 331 20.33 -1.24 -12.58
N ALA A 332 21.45 -0.72 -12.09
CA ALA A 332 21.48 0.36 -11.09
C ALA A 332 20.76 1.66 -11.51
N VAL A 333 20.55 1.90 -12.81
CA VAL A 333 19.75 3.05 -13.29
C VAL A 333 18.26 2.78 -13.17
N GLN A 334 17.85 1.52 -13.42
CA GLN A 334 16.45 1.10 -13.38
C GLN A 334 15.95 0.81 -11.95
N ALA A 335 16.86 0.46 -11.03
CA ALA A 335 16.58 0.23 -9.62
C ALA A 335 17.76 0.76 -8.76
N PRO A 336 17.87 2.10 -8.57
CA PRO A 336 18.99 2.71 -7.87
C PRO A 336 18.99 2.45 -6.36
N THR A 337 17.85 2.12 -5.77
CA THR A 337 17.71 1.87 -4.33
C THR A 337 17.13 0.50 -4.02
N LEU A 338 17.30 0.04 -2.77
CA LEU A 338 16.69 -1.19 -2.28
C LEU A 338 15.16 -1.13 -2.38
N ASP A 339 14.56 0.03 -2.12
CA ASP A 339 13.12 0.22 -2.22
C ASP A 339 12.64 0.18 -3.67
N ASP A 340 13.43 0.67 -4.63
CA ASP A 340 13.15 0.46 -6.05
C ASP A 340 13.18 -1.03 -6.40
N CYS A 341 14.16 -1.76 -5.86
CA CYS A 341 14.27 -3.20 -6.08
C CYS A 341 13.05 -3.96 -5.51
N LYS A 342 12.60 -3.62 -4.29
CA LYS A 342 11.33 -4.10 -3.73
C LYS A 342 10.18 -3.75 -4.66
N ALA A 343 10.07 -2.51 -5.12
CA ALA A 343 9.01 -2.07 -6.02
C ALA A 343 8.97 -2.86 -7.35
N ARG A 344 10.14 -3.22 -7.91
CA ARG A 344 10.27 -4.08 -9.09
C ARG A 344 9.82 -5.50 -8.82
N CYS A 345 10.22 -6.07 -7.68
CA CYS A 345 9.74 -7.38 -7.26
C CYS A 345 8.25 -7.41 -7.12
N LEU A 346 7.68 -6.45 -6.40
CA LEU A 346 6.25 -6.37 -6.22
C LEU A 346 5.54 -6.26 -7.56
N LYS A 347 6.06 -5.49 -8.53
CA LYS A 347 5.50 -5.38 -9.89
C LYS A 347 5.53 -6.71 -10.67
N ASN A 348 6.37 -7.65 -10.29
CA ASN A 348 6.45 -8.97 -10.91
C ASN A 348 5.58 -9.97 -10.13
N ALA A 349 4.49 -10.45 -10.74
CA ALA A 349 3.56 -11.38 -10.12
C ALA A 349 4.21 -12.68 -9.61
N ASP A 350 5.32 -13.09 -10.23
CA ASP A 350 6.06 -14.29 -9.86
C ASP A 350 7.14 -14.02 -8.82
N CYS A 351 7.32 -12.78 -8.34
CA CYS A 351 8.41 -12.49 -7.42
C CYS A 351 8.31 -13.31 -6.13
N LYS A 352 9.45 -13.90 -5.75
CA LYS A 352 9.66 -14.65 -4.52
C LYS A 352 10.78 -14.07 -3.66
N ALA A 353 11.66 -13.23 -4.21
CA ALA A 353 12.73 -12.56 -3.48
C ALA A 353 13.38 -11.43 -4.30
N ILE A 354 14.23 -10.64 -3.64
CA ILE A 354 15.12 -9.67 -4.25
C ILE A 354 16.57 -9.85 -3.80
N ASP A 355 17.50 -9.67 -4.73
CA ASP A 355 18.93 -9.52 -4.48
C ASP A 355 19.37 -8.14 -5.00
N PHE A 356 19.59 -7.20 -4.09
CA PHE A 356 19.94 -5.82 -4.39
C PHE A 356 21.42 -5.55 -4.12
N SER A 357 22.11 -4.85 -5.01
CA SER A 357 23.51 -4.45 -4.86
C SER A 357 23.79 -3.12 -5.58
N SER A 358 25.01 -2.61 -5.48
CA SER A 358 25.45 -1.44 -6.26
C SER A 358 25.37 -1.65 -7.78
N ASN A 359 25.31 -2.90 -8.26
CA ASN A 359 25.20 -3.19 -9.68
C ASN A 359 23.74 -3.17 -10.18
N GLY A 360 22.77 -3.25 -9.27
CA GLY A 360 21.34 -3.30 -9.60
C GLY A 360 20.57 -4.29 -8.74
N CYS A 361 19.47 -4.80 -9.29
CA CYS A 361 18.46 -5.59 -8.61
C CYS A 361 18.15 -6.86 -9.40
N ASN A 362 18.25 -8.03 -8.78
CA ASN A 362 17.67 -9.27 -9.29
C ASN A 362 16.34 -9.55 -8.59
N VAL A 363 15.25 -9.57 -9.37
CA VAL A 363 13.92 -9.97 -8.90
C VAL A 363 13.74 -11.45 -9.15
N TRP A 364 13.81 -12.27 -8.11
CA TRP A 364 13.72 -13.72 -8.22
C TRP A 364 12.29 -14.17 -8.44
N THR A 365 12.06 -15.01 -9.45
CA THR A 365 10.76 -15.63 -9.76
C THR A 365 10.63 -17.05 -9.19
N ARG A 366 11.68 -17.52 -8.51
CA ARG A 366 11.72 -18.80 -7.80
C ARG A 366 11.97 -18.61 -6.32
N PRO A 367 11.43 -19.51 -5.45
CA PRO A 367 11.69 -19.46 -4.02
C PRO A 367 13.19 -19.41 -3.72
N VAL A 368 13.59 -18.39 -2.97
CA VAL A 368 14.94 -18.25 -2.43
C VAL A 368 14.91 -18.77 -1.01
N THR A 369 15.57 -19.90 -0.78
CA THR A 369 15.63 -20.54 0.55
C THR A 369 17.01 -20.43 1.18
N THR A 370 18.01 -19.98 0.41
CA THR A 370 19.39 -19.85 0.87
C THR A 370 20.02 -18.60 0.25
N SER A 371 21.19 -18.21 0.76
CA SER A 371 22.01 -17.16 0.16
C SER A 371 23.50 -17.50 0.33
N ILE A 372 24.37 -16.75 -0.33
CA ILE A 372 25.82 -16.81 -0.11
C ILE A 372 26.36 -15.47 0.33
N SER A 373 27.48 -15.46 1.05
CA SER A 373 28.16 -14.22 1.41
C SER A 373 28.64 -13.49 0.16
N PHE A 374 28.18 -12.26 -0.02
CA PHE A 374 28.54 -11.38 -1.12
C PHE A 374 28.49 -9.94 -0.63
N SER A 375 29.67 -9.33 -0.43
CA SER A 375 29.78 -8.00 0.17
C SER A 375 29.09 -6.95 -0.69
N GLY A 376 28.29 -6.09 -0.05
CA GLY A 376 27.51 -5.04 -0.71
C GLY A 376 26.18 -5.51 -1.32
N SER A 377 25.82 -6.79 -1.21
CA SER A 377 24.50 -7.30 -1.61
C SER A 377 23.53 -7.40 -0.44
N THR A 378 22.23 -7.26 -0.73
CA THR A 378 21.14 -7.49 0.20
C THR A 378 20.16 -8.51 -0.37
N CYS A 379 19.96 -9.64 0.31
CA CYS A 379 19.02 -10.68 -0.09
C CYS A 379 17.79 -10.73 0.83
N LEU A 380 16.62 -10.46 0.26
CA LEU A 380 15.33 -10.50 0.97
C LEU A 380 14.36 -11.43 0.22
N SER A 381 13.75 -12.39 0.91
CA SER A 381 12.63 -13.17 0.38
C SER A 381 11.35 -12.35 0.45
N TYR A 382 10.42 -12.51 -0.48
CA TYR A 382 9.10 -11.87 -0.45
C TYR A 382 8.06 -12.86 0.09
N GLU A 383 7.47 -12.53 1.23
CA GLU A 383 6.43 -13.31 1.90
C GLU A 383 5.32 -12.36 2.40
N PRO A 384 4.24 -12.16 1.62
CA PRO A 384 3.12 -11.30 2.01
C PRO A 384 2.24 -11.90 3.12
N PHE A 385 2.57 -13.10 3.59
CA PHE A 385 1.90 -13.79 4.69
C PHE A 385 2.77 -13.80 5.94
N VAL A 386 2.37 -13.00 6.93
CA VAL A 386 3.11 -12.89 8.19
C VAL A 386 2.47 -13.78 9.25
N GLY A 387 3.26 -14.62 9.91
CA GLY A 387 2.80 -15.40 11.06
C GLY A 387 2.33 -14.51 12.22
N ILE A 388 1.12 -14.76 12.72
CA ILE A 388 0.63 -14.11 13.94
C ILE A 388 1.15 -14.92 15.14
N ASP A 389 1.82 -14.26 16.09
CA ASP A 389 2.45 -14.89 17.26
C ASP A 389 3.40 -16.05 16.88
N GLY A 390 4.22 -15.84 15.86
CA GLY A 390 5.13 -16.85 15.30
C GLY A 390 4.51 -17.72 14.21
N GLY A 391 3.19 -17.71 14.05
CA GLY A 391 2.45 -18.35 12.96
C GLY A 391 2.37 -19.88 13.06
N GLU A 392 3.46 -20.57 13.38
CA GLU A 392 3.49 -22.02 13.54
C GLU A 392 2.88 -22.48 14.85
N LYS A 393 2.15 -23.61 14.80
CA LYS A 393 1.42 -24.17 15.94
C LYS A 393 0.41 -23.17 16.53
N ARG A 394 -0.24 -22.40 15.66
CA ARG A 394 -1.26 -21.39 15.98
C ARG A 394 -2.48 -21.52 15.07
N GLY A 395 -3.69 -21.46 15.64
CA GLY A 395 -4.93 -21.23 14.90
C GLY A 395 -5.30 -19.74 14.89
N CYS A 396 -5.97 -19.26 13.86
CA CYS A 396 -6.42 -17.88 13.73
C CYS A 396 -7.74 -17.63 14.46
N PHE A 397 -7.91 -16.43 15.02
CA PHE A 397 -9.25 -15.95 15.41
C PHE A 397 -9.45 -14.49 14.98
N GLY A 398 -10.70 -14.13 14.70
CA GLY A 398 -11.08 -12.81 14.18
C GLY A 398 -12.20 -12.14 14.98
N ALA A 399 -12.70 -11.01 14.48
CA ALA A 399 -13.93 -10.40 14.98
C ALA A 399 -15.15 -10.89 14.17
N PRO A 400 -16.28 -11.25 14.81
CA PRO A 400 -17.50 -11.63 14.10
C PRO A 400 -18.11 -10.44 13.32
N PRO A 401 -18.86 -10.70 12.22
CA PRO A 401 -19.19 -12.01 11.67
C PRO A 401 -17.99 -12.66 10.95
N TYR A 402 -17.82 -13.97 11.17
CA TYR A 402 -16.75 -14.76 10.56
C TYR A 402 -17.18 -15.20 9.16
N GLN A 403 -16.49 -14.74 8.12
CA GLN A 403 -16.56 -15.38 6.81
C GLN A 403 -15.26 -16.16 6.59
N ILE A 404 -15.38 -17.48 6.65
CA ILE A 404 -14.27 -18.42 6.47
C ILE A 404 -14.63 -19.34 5.32
N LYS A 405 -13.84 -19.30 4.24
CA LYS A 405 -13.94 -20.27 3.15
C LYS A 405 -12.97 -21.42 3.46
N THR A 406 -13.51 -22.60 3.76
CA THR A 406 -12.68 -23.80 4.03
C THR A 406 -12.45 -24.56 2.73
N LEU A 407 -11.20 -24.92 2.46
CA LEU A 407 -10.73 -25.64 1.29
C LEU A 407 -9.85 -26.83 1.72
N THR A 408 -9.77 -27.86 0.87
CA THR A 408 -8.93 -29.05 1.08
C THR A 408 -7.99 -29.23 -0.10
N PHE A 409 -6.70 -29.34 0.17
CA PHE A 409 -5.66 -29.59 -0.85
C PHE A 409 -4.84 -30.85 -0.51
N PRO A 410 -4.03 -31.38 -1.43
CA PRO A 410 -3.01 -32.37 -1.11
C PRO A 410 -2.01 -31.83 -0.06
N PRO A 411 -1.55 -32.64 0.90
CA PRO A 411 -0.73 -32.15 2.02
C PRO A 411 0.58 -31.47 1.62
N ALA A 412 1.24 -31.93 0.56
CA ALA A 412 2.56 -31.45 0.14
C ALA A 412 2.56 -29.99 -0.36
N GLU A 413 1.41 -29.46 -0.77
CA GLU A 413 1.27 -28.12 -1.34
C GLU A 413 0.29 -27.25 -0.56
N MET A 414 -0.21 -27.71 0.60
CA MET A 414 -1.30 -27.05 1.31
C MET A 414 -0.99 -25.58 1.62
N ALA A 415 0.22 -25.27 2.11
CA ALA A 415 0.60 -23.91 2.46
C ALA A 415 0.55 -22.99 1.24
N ASP A 416 1.20 -23.40 0.15
CA ASP A 416 1.31 -22.60 -1.07
C ASP A 416 -0.04 -22.44 -1.78
N GLN A 417 -0.83 -23.50 -1.86
CA GLN A 417 -2.19 -23.45 -2.43
C GLN A 417 -3.11 -22.57 -1.58
N CYS A 418 -3.01 -22.65 -0.26
CA CYS A 418 -3.81 -21.82 0.64
C CYS A 418 -3.45 -20.33 0.51
N LYS A 419 -2.14 -20.02 0.45
CA LYS A 419 -1.64 -18.66 0.18
C LYS A 419 -2.11 -18.14 -1.17
N LEU A 420 -1.99 -18.96 -2.22
CA LEU A 420 -2.40 -18.60 -3.58
C LEU A 420 -3.91 -18.32 -3.65
N GLU A 421 -4.73 -19.18 -3.06
CA GLU A 421 -6.18 -19.00 -3.04
C GLU A 421 -6.60 -17.79 -2.20
N CYS A 422 -5.92 -17.51 -1.09
CA CYS A 422 -6.14 -16.25 -0.35
C CYS A 422 -5.76 -15.04 -1.19
N ALA A 423 -4.62 -15.05 -1.89
CA ALA A 423 -4.19 -13.94 -2.75
C ALA A 423 -5.19 -13.66 -3.89
N ARG A 424 -5.89 -14.69 -4.39
CA ARG A 424 -6.98 -14.58 -5.38
C ARG A 424 -8.32 -14.22 -4.76
N THR A 425 -8.54 -14.53 -3.49
CA THR A 425 -9.82 -14.28 -2.81
C THR A 425 -9.92 -12.81 -2.45
N GLN A 426 -10.92 -12.15 -3.02
CA GLN A 426 -11.24 -10.77 -2.68
C GLN A 426 -11.47 -10.61 -1.17
N ALA A 427 -10.93 -9.55 -0.59
CA ALA A 427 -10.97 -9.25 0.84
C ALA A 427 -10.26 -10.26 1.76
N CYS A 428 -9.40 -11.15 1.24
CA CYS A 428 -8.61 -12.01 2.11
C CYS A 428 -7.78 -11.19 3.12
N GLN A 429 -7.87 -11.55 4.40
CA GLN A 429 -7.13 -10.98 5.52
C GLN A 429 -6.05 -11.94 6.03
N GLY A 430 -6.09 -13.21 5.61
CA GLY A 430 -5.09 -14.22 5.95
C GLY A 430 -5.59 -15.65 5.79
N ILE A 431 -4.76 -16.58 6.24
CA ILE A 431 -5.03 -18.01 6.15
C ILE A 431 -4.77 -18.72 7.47
N GLU A 432 -5.56 -19.74 7.74
CA GLU A 432 -5.25 -20.78 8.72
C GLU A 432 -5.15 -22.11 7.98
N TYR A 433 -4.05 -22.84 8.12
CA TYR A 433 -3.93 -24.16 7.49
C TYR A 433 -3.30 -25.21 8.38
N SER A 434 -3.51 -26.48 8.05
CA SER A 434 -2.94 -27.67 8.69
C SER A 434 -2.56 -28.70 7.62
N SER A 435 -2.14 -29.91 7.97
CA SER A 435 -1.82 -30.94 6.97
C SER A 435 -3.00 -31.36 6.06
N SER A 436 -4.24 -31.07 6.44
CA SER A 436 -5.44 -31.50 5.68
C SER A 436 -6.49 -30.42 5.44
N HIS A 437 -6.31 -29.21 5.99
CA HIS A 437 -7.31 -28.14 5.90
C HIS A 437 -6.64 -26.80 5.61
N CYS A 438 -7.29 -25.99 4.77
CA CYS A 438 -7.00 -24.58 4.55
C CYS A 438 -8.26 -23.76 4.81
N SER A 439 -8.16 -22.66 5.55
CA SER A 439 -9.23 -21.73 5.84
C SER A 439 -8.79 -20.33 5.42
N ILE A 440 -9.50 -19.74 4.46
CA ILE A 440 -9.28 -18.37 4.00
C ILE A 440 -10.16 -17.46 4.83
N TRP A 441 -9.52 -16.50 5.50
CA TRP A 441 -10.19 -15.50 6.33
C TRP A 441 -10.45 -14.26 5.49
N THR A 442 -11.71 -13.86 5.33
CA THR A 442 -12.06 -12.56 4.73
C THR A 442 -12.42 -11.51 5.78
N SER A 443 -12.59 -11.93 7.03
CA SER A 443 -12.71 -11.05 8.21
C SER A 443 -11.34 -10.79 8.83
N ASN A 444 -11.17 -9.62 9.46
CA ASN A 444 -9.90 -9.23 10.11
C ASN A 444 -9.46 -10.29 11.15
N ILE A 445 -8.24 -10.82 10.98
CA ILE A 445 -7.64 -11.73 11.96
C ILE A 445 -7.06 -10.90 13.10
N SER A 446 -7.72 -10.91 14.26
CA SER A 446 -7.38 -10.07 15.41
C SER A 446 -6.28 -10.67 16.29
N GLY A 447 -6.02 -11.97 16.16
CA GLY A 447 -4.91 -12.66 16.84
C GLY A 447 -4.86 -14.16 16.51
N SER A 448 -4.12 -14.93 17.31
CA SER A 448 -4.06 -16.38 17.18
C SER A 448 -4.13 -17.11 18.53
N TYR A 449 -4.42 -18.41 18.53
CA TYR A 449 -4.45 -19.28 19.72
C TYR A 449 -3.54 -20.50 19.51
N SER A 450 -3.02 -21.09 20.60
CA SER A 450 -2.13 -22.26 20.53
C SER A 450 -2.83 -23.47 19.90
N SER A 451 -2.21 -24.09 18.91
CA SER A 451 -2.74 -25.28 18.22
C SER A 451 -1.60 -26.09 17.60
N GLU A 452 -1.34 -27.32 18.06
CA GLU A 452 -0.18 -28.12 17.62
C GLU A 452 -0.10 -28.41 16.11
N THR A 453 -1.24 -28.36 15.41
CA THR A 453 -1.35 -28.81 14.01
C THR A 453 -1.67 -27.69 13.02
N ARG A 454 -1.89 -26.46 13.49
CA ARG A 454 -2.33 -25.35 12.65
C ARG A 454 -1.26 -24.29 12.53
N THR A 455 -1.30 -23.57 11.41
CA THR A 455 -0.48 -22.39 11.16
C THR A 455 -1.40 -21.22 10.81
N CYS A 456 -1.21 -20.08 11.48
CA CYS A 456 -2.01 -18.87 11.29
C CYS A 456 -1.16 -17.74 10.69
N LEU A 457 -1.49 -17.33 9.47
CA LEU A 457 -0.79 -16.27 8.76
C LEU A 457 -1.76 -15.13 8.41
N ARG A 458 -1.35 -13.88 8.65
CA ARG A 458 -2.06 -12.68 8.20
C ARG A 458 -1.58 -12.30 6.80
N TYR A 459 -2.51 -12.01 5.90
CA TYR A 459 -2.18 -11.51 4.57
C TYR A 459 -2.01 -9.99 4.63
N GLN A 460 -0.87 -9.50 4.15
CA GLN A 460 -0.55 -8.07 4.09
C GLN A 460 -0.25 -7.65 2.65
N PRO A 461 -1.28 -7.54 1.79
CA PRO A 461 -1.09 -7.24 0.38
C PRO A 461 -0.74 -5.78 0.09
N LEU A 462 -0.91 -4.89 1.08
CA LEU A 462 -0.71 -3.45 0.91
C LEU A 462 0.77 -3.11 1.14
N ILE A 463 1.45 -2.72 0.06
CA ILE A 463 2.89 -2.48 0.08
C ILE A 463 3.18 -1.00 -0.15
N PRO A 464 4.14 -0.40 0.58
CA PRO A 464 4.52 1.00 0.41
C PRO A 464 5.02 1.33 -1.01
N VAL A 465 4.61 2.49 -1.54
CA VAL A 465 5.07 3.01 -2.84
C VAL A 465 6.04 4.17 -2.62
N GLY A 466 7.31 3.97 -3.03
CA GLY A 466 8.39 4.94 -2.83
C GLY A 466 8.74 5.15 -1.35
N GLY A 467 8.87 4.06 -0.58
CA GLY A 467 9.07 4.10 0.88
C GLY A 467 7.77 4.21 1.69
N GLY A 468 6.69 4.68 1.05
CA GLY A 468 5.33 4.70 1.58
C GLY A 468 5.07 5.78 2.62
N LEU A 469 5.96 6.03 3.56
CA LEU A 469 5.84 7.12 4.54
C LEU A 469 6.27 8.44 3.93
N ASP A 470 5.54 9.51 4.25
CA ASP A 470 5.70 10.86 3.70
C ASP A 470 5.55 10.91 2.19
N ARG A 471 4.64 10.06 1.68
CA ARG A 471 4.35 9.92 0.27
C ARG A 471 2.85 10.05 0.01
N ALA A 472 2.47 10.95 -0.89
CA ALA A 472 1.16 10.93 -1.52
C ALA A 472 1.16 9.89 -2.64
N CYS A 473 0.05 9.16 -2.82
CA CYS A 473 -0.08 8.29 -3.96
C CYS A 473 -0.32 9.08 -5.24
N SER A 474 0.27 8.55 -6.31
CA SER A 474 0.06 9.04 -7.66
C SER A 474 -0.12 7.85 -8.61
N GLY A 475 -0.74 8.07 -9.77
CA GLY A 475 -0.90 7.08 -10.81
C GLY A 475 0.43 6.77 -11.50
N MET A 476 0.58 7.05 -12.79
CA MET A 476 1.78 6.65 -13.55
C MET A 476 3.07 7.37 -13.15
N ASP A 477 2.97 8.61 -12.68
CA ASP A 477 4.10 9.46 -12.32
C ASP A 477 3.76 10.31 -11.07
N PRO A 478 4.72 10.99 -10.44
CA PRO A 478 4.48 11.72 -9.19
C PRO A 478 3.41 12.83 -9.28
N THR A 479 3.13 13.43 -10.44
CA THR A 479 2.12 14.51 -10.56
C THR A 479 0.70 13.96 -10.78
N ASP A 480 0.58 12.66 -11.07
CA ASP A 480 -0.66 11.98 -11.42
C ASP A 480 -1.62 11.71 -10.24
N ALA A 481 -2.15 12.74 -9.59
CA ALA A 481 -2.97 12.60 -8.37
C ALA A 481 -4.38 13.22 -8.52
N TRP A 482 -5.19 12.68 -9.43
CA TRP A 482 -6.54 13.19 -9.70
C TRP A 482 -7.58 12.69 -8.69
N PRO A 483 -8.50 13.54 -8.21
CA PRO A 483 -9.55 13.13 -7.27
C PRO A 483 -10.48 12.02 -7.77
N SER A 484 -10.61 11.84 -9.08
CA SER A 484 -11.41 10.76 -9.67
C SER A 484 -10.75 9.38 -9.53
N TYR A 485 -9.49 9.30 -9.11
CA TYR A 485 -8.75 8.03 -9.02
C TYR A 485 -9.00 7.28 -7.72
N TYR A 486 -9.58 7.97 -6.75
CA TYR A 486 -9.82 7.45 -5.43
C TYR A 486 -11.17 7.92 -4.90
N SER A 487 -11.75 7.13 -4.02
CA SER A 487 -12.82 7.60 -3.14
C SER A 487 -12.21 8.17 -1.87
N LEU A 488 -12.62 9.37 -1.49
CA LEU A 488 -12.17 10.00 -0.25
C LEU A 488 -13.17 9.69 0.88
N THR A 489 -12.68 9.09 1.95
CA THR A 489 -13.40 8.88 3.20
C THR A 489 -12.62 9.56 4.32
N SER A 490 -13.25 10.46 5.06
CA SER A 490 -12.63 11.18 6.17
C SER A 490 -13.38 10.95 7.48
N SER A 491 -12.64 10.74 8.57
CA SER A 491 -13.18 10.68 9.92
C SER A 491 -12.04 10.92 10.92
N GLU A 492 -12.32 11.64 12.01
CA GLU A 492 -11.33 11.89 13.07
C GLU A 492 -10.80 10.60 13.70
N SER A 493 -11.54 9.50 13.64
CA SER A 493 -11.14 8.18 14.14
C SER A 493 -10.60 7.23 13.06
N PHE A 494 -10.49 7.68 11.79
CA PHE A 494 -10.06 6.78 10.72
C PHE A 494 -8.56 6.49 10.87
N SER A 495 -8.21 5.25 11.23
CA SER A 495 -6.81 4.81 11.34
C SER A 495 -6.28 4.30 9.99
N VAL A 496 -4.95 4.19 9.86
CA VAL A 496 -4.32 3.50 8.71
C VAL A 496 -4.87 2.08 8.57
N ALA A 497 -5.04 1.35 9.68
CA ALA A 497 -5.58 -0.02 9.66
C ALA A 497 -7.03 -0.05 9.16
N SER A 498 -7.85 0.93 9.55
CA SER A 498 -9.22 1.12 9.05
C SER A 498 -9.20 1.41 7.55
N CYS A 499 -8.29 2.26 7.07
CA CYS A 499 -8.12 2.57 5.66
C CYS A 499 -7.68 1.36 4.82
N LYS A 500 -6.73 0.57 5.34
CA LYS A 500 -6.32 -0.71 4.75
C LYS A 500 -7.52 -1.66 4.64
N THR A 501 -8.27 -1.83 5.71
CA THR A 501 -9.48 -2.67 5.74
C THR A 501 -10.53 -2.19 4.73
N LEU A 502 -10.77 -0.87 4.69
CA LEU A 502 -11.70 -0.26 3.74
C LEU A 502 -11.30 -0.59 2.30
N CYS A 503 -10.03 -0.39 1.95
CA CYS A 503 -9.52 -0.76 0.63
C CYS A 503 -9.70 -2.26 0.32
N LEU A 504 -9.31 -3.16 1.23
CA LEU A 504 -9.44 -4.60 1.00
C LEU A 504 -10.90 -5.06 0.85
N SER A 505 -11.85 -4.31 1.42
CA SER A 505 -13.28 -4.54 1.24
C SER A 505 -13.90 -3.80 0.03
N THR A 506 -13.19 -2.84 -0.56
CA THR A 506 -13.67 -2.05 -1.69
C THR A 506 -13.37 -2.76 -3.00
N ILE A 507 -14.41 -3.04 -3.79
CA ILE A 507 -14.26 -3.64 -5.12
C ILE A 507 -13.38 -2.73 -5.99
N GLY A 508 -12.37 -3.32 -6.62
CA GLY A 508 -11.43 -2.58 -7.48
C GLY A 508 -10.38 -1.76 -6.73
N CYS A 509 -10.23 -1.89 -5.40
CA CYS A 509 -9.15 -1.18 -4.72
C CYS A 509 -7.77 -1.61 -5.24
N LYS A 510 -6.99 -0.64 -5.69
CA LYS A 510 -5.59 -0.77 -6.09
C LYS A 510 -4.62 -0.20 -5.04
N GLY A 511 -5.11 0.44 -3.99
CA GLY A 511 -4.29 0.90 -2.86
C GLY A 511 -4.93 2.01 -2.04
N ILE A 512 -4.17 2.57 -1.11
CA ILE A 512 -4.59 3.68 -0.26
C ILE A 512 -3.55 4.77 -0.22
N GLN A 513 -4.03 6.02 -0.20
CA GLN A 513 -3.31 7.12 0.41
C GLN A 513 -4.00 7.47 1.73
N TYR A 514 -3.23 7.63 2.81
CA TYR A 514 -3.75 8.04 4.11
C TYR A 514 -3.03 9.30 4.60
N THR A 515 -3.77 10.32 5.00
CA THR A 515 -3.20 11.59 5.50
C THR A 515 -4.08 12.15 6.62
N ALA A 516 -3.57 12.15 7.86
CA ALA A 516 -4.22 12.79 9.01
C ALA A 516 -5.75 12.49 9.16
N GLY A 517 -6.14 11.21 9.14
CA GLY A 517 -7.55 10.79 9.24
C GLY A 517 -8.33 10.76 7.92
N ASN A 518 -7.74 11.24 6.82
CA ASN A 518 -8.28 11.09 5.48
C ASN A 518 -7.77 9.81 4.83
N CYS A 519 -8.69 8.96 4.38
CA CYS A 519 -8.41 7.75 3.62
C CYS A 519 -8.87 7.93 2.17
N GLN A 520 -7.92 7.93 1.25
CA GLN A 520 -8.17 7.90 -0.19
C GLN A 520 -8.01 6.46 -0.66
N VAL A 521 -9.10 5.79 -1.01
CA VAL A 521 -9.09 4.43 -1.55
C VAL A 521 -9.00 4.50 -3.06
N TRP A 522 -7.84 4.16 -3.59
CA TRP A 522 -7.54 4.23 -5.02
C TRP A 522 -8.20 3.07 -5.75
N THR A 523 -9.04 3.37 -6.73
CA THR A 523 -9.78 2.39 -7.54
C THR A 523 -9.48 2.50 -9.04
N ARG A 524 -8.61 3.44 -9.43
CA ARG A 524 -8.16 3.56 -10.82
C ARG A 524 -7.55 2.25 -11.32
N ARG A 525 -7.96 1.85 -12.52
CA ARG A 525 -7.45 0.74 -13.35
C ARG A 525 -5.94 0.50 -13.29
N GLY A 526 -5.15 1.49 -13.71
CA GLY A 526 -3.68 1.44 -13.67
C GLY A 526 -3.07 1.52 -12.28
N GLY A 527 -3.89 1.51 -11.22
CA GLY A 527 -3.47 1.57 -9.82
C GLY A 527 -2.60 2.76 -9.46
N ILE A 528 -1.83 2.55 -8.38
CA ILE A 528 -0.80 3.46 -7.89
C ILE A 528 0.55 2.94 -8.40
N GLN A 529 1.14 3.65 -9.35
CA GLN A 529 2.45 3.28 -9.94
C GLN A 529 3.58 4.17 -9.44
N SER A 530 3.25 5.32 -8.88
CA SER A 530 4.20 6.29 -8.38
C SER A 530 3.71 6.93 -7.09
N SER A 531 4.57 7.74 -6.49
CA SER A 531 4.23 8.57 -5.36
C SER A 531 5.02 9.87 -5.43
N ARG A 532 4.60 10.87 -4.68
CA ARG A 532 5.33 12.14 -4.50
C ARG A 532 5.52 12.44 -3.02
N ASP A 533 6.56 13.20 -2.69
CA ASP A 533 6.79 13.62 -1.31
C ASP A 533 5.59 14.42 -0.78
N GLN A 534 5.05 13.97 0.35
CA GLN A 534 4.02 14.66 1.10
C GLN A 534 4.11 14.25 2.57
N SER A 535 4.67 15.13 3.39
CA SER A 535 4.82 14.91 4.83
C SER A 535 3.49 14.58 5.50
N GLY A 536 3.50 13.56 6.37
CA GLY A 536 2.33 13.05 7.08
C GLY A 536 1.40 12.16 6.26
N SER A 537 1.73 11.89 4.99
CA SER A 537 0.98 10.95 4.14
C SER A 537 1.59 9.56 4.13
N LEU A 538 0.75 8.54 3.95
CA LEU A 538 1.14 7.16 3.76
C LEU A 538 0.55 6.66 2.44
N CYS A 539 1.41 6.27 1.49
CA CYS A 539 0.99 5.69 0.22
C CYS A 539 1.29 4.19 0.15
N LEU A 540 0.24 3.38 0.02
CA LEU A 540 0.32 1.93 -0.13
C LEU A 540 -0.45 1.48 -1.38
N ARG A 541 0.05 0.47 -2.09
CA ARG A 541 -0.69 -0.18 -3.19
C ARG A 541 -1.01 -1.63 -2.87
N VAL A 542 -2.09 -2.16 -3.41
CA VAL A 542 -2.45 -3.58 -3.30
C VAL A 542 -1.61 -4.35 -4.32
N GLY A 543 -0.74 -5.24 -3.83
CA GLY A 543 0.03 -6.14 -4.67
C GLY A 543 1.00 -5.46 -5.64
N ALA A 544 1.27 -6.17 -6.73
CA ALA A 544 1.97 -5.64 -7.88
C ALA A 544 1.23 -4.44 -8.46
N GLY A 545 1.95 -3.38 -8.85
CA GLY A 545 1.34 -2.31 -9.64
C GLY A 545 0.75 -2.91 -10.92
N ASP A 546 -0.57 -2.90 -11.02
CA ASP A 546 -1.31 -3.49 -12.12
C ASP A 546 -1.35 -2.52 -13.30
N ILE A 547 -0.29 -2.52 -14.12
CA ILE A 547 -0.21 -1.69 -15.34
C ILE A 547 -1.05 -2.30 -16.47
N TRP A 548 -1.56 -3.51 -16.27
CA TRP A 548 -1.95 -4.44 -17.32
C TRP A 548 -3.39 -4.34 -17.77
N GLU A 549 -4.21 -3.65 -16.99
CA GLU A 549 -5.62 -3.60 -17.30
C GLU A 549 -5.86 -2.78 -18.61
N ASP A 550 -5.18 -1.66 -18.88
CA ASP A 550 -5.40 -0.92 -20.16
C ASP A 550 -4.87 -1.65 -21.41
N ALA A 551 -3.99 -2.65 -21.27
CA ALA A 551 -3.61 -3.53 -22.37
C ALA A 551 -4.75 -4.48 -22.79
N SER A 552 -5.75 -4.73 -21.93
CA SER A 552 -6.91 -5.55 -22.30
C SER A 552 -7.90 -4.84 -23.25
N ALA A 553 -7.71 -3.55 -23.52
CA ALA A 553 -8.43 -2.85 -24.59
C ALA A 553 -7.94 -3.26 -25.99
N PHE A 554 -6.84 -4.03 -26.05
CA PHE A 554 -6.24 -4.60 -27.23
C PHE A 554 -6.61 -6.07 -27.35
N MET A 555 -7.42 -6.42 -28.34
CA MET A 555 -7.79 -7.81 -28.59
C MET A 555 -6.94 -8.40 -29.71
N PRO A 556 -6.28 -9.56 -29.50
CA PRO A 556 -5.55 -10.24 -30.56
C PRO A 556 -6.53 -10.64 -31.65
N MET A 557 -6.18 -10.30 -32.89
CA MET A 557 -6.94 -10.65 -34.07
C MET A 557 -6.51 -12.05 -34.55
N GLU A 558 -7.15 -13.12 -34.06
CA GLU A 558 -6.82 -14.49 -34.47
C GLU A 558 -7.23 -14.76 -35.92
N GLY A 559 -6.28 -15.14 -36.77
CA GLY A 559 -6.55 -15.53 -38.16
C GLY A 559 -6.91 -14.37 -39.09
N HIS A 560 -6.80 -13.13 -38.64
CA HIS A 560 -7.12 -11.95 -39.42
C HIS A 560 -5.88 -11.12 -39.74
N THR A 561 -5.95 -10.40 -40.86
CA THR A 561 -4.84 -9.62 -41.40
C THR A 561 -4.98 -8.14 -41.04
N CYS A 562 -3.87 -7.41 -41.09
CA CYS A 562 -3.72 -6.13 -40.42
C CYS A 562 -3.49 -5.05 -41.46
N GLY A 563 -4.46 -4.15 -41.61
CA GLY A 563 -4.47 -3.09 -42.62
C GLY A 563 -5.61 -3.25 -43.62
N GLY A 564 -6.06 -2.11 -44.15
CA GLY A 564 -7.13 -2.00 -45.15
C GLY A 564 -7.00 -0.72 -45.97
N GLU A 565 -7.69 -0.67 -47.11
CA GLU A 565 -7.73 0.51 -47.97
C GLU A 565 -8.25 1.73 -47.18
N GLY A 566 -7.48 2.83 -47.20
CA GLY A 566 -7.80 4.06 -46.49
C GLY A 566 -7.22 4.20 -45.07
N LEU A 567 -6.53 3.17 -44.54
CA LEU A 567 -5.84 3.29 -43.25
C LEU A 567 -4.48 3.97 -43.40
N THR A 568 -4.22 5.00 -42.61
CA THR A 568 -2.87 5.56 -42.46
C THR A 568 -2.15 4.81 -41.36
N ALA A 569 -1.06 4.12 -41.71
CA ALA A 569 -0.19 3.46 -40.73
C ALA A 569 0.95 4.41 -40.33
N LEU A 570 1.05 4.73 -39.04
CA LEU A 570 2.25 5.37 -38.50
C LEU A 570 3.25 4.28 -38.14
N VAL A 571 4.42 4.28 -38.80
CA VAL A 571 5.48 3.30 -38.53
C VAL A 571 6.42 3.84 -37.45
N HIS A 572 6.53 3.09 -36.35
CA HIS A 572 7.50 3.29 -35.29
C HIS A 572 8.56 2.18 -35.38
N GLY A 573 9.78 2.55 -35.78
CA GLY A 573 10.89 1.59 -35.83
C GLY A 573 11.15 0.93 -34.46
N PRO A 574 11.82 -0.24 -34.44
CA PRO A 574 12.01 -1.06 -33.24
C PRO A 574 12.74 -0.35 -32.09
N GLU A 575 13.52 0.71 -32.37
CA GLU A 575 14.16 1.54 -31.34
C GLU A 575 13.18 2.38 -30.50
N ARG A 576 11.93 2.55 -30.96
CA ARG A 576 10.92 3.38 -30.29
C ARG A 576 9.79 2.58 -29.64
N ALA A 577 9.64 1.30 -29.98
CA ALA A 577 8.72 0.40 -29.31
C ALA A 577 9.31 -1.01 -29.36
N GLY A 578 9.94 -1.45 -28.27
CA GLY A 578 10.71 -2.70 -28.23
C GLY A 578 9.84 -3.94 -28.04
N SER A 579 8.55 -3.76 -27.81
CA SER A 579 7.59 -4.84 -27.53
C SER A 579 6.20 -4.49 -28.06
N LEU A 580 5.38 -5.51 -28.31
CA LEU A 580 3.96 -5.36 -28.64
C LEU A 580 3.25 -4.50 -27.58
N GLN A 581 3.57 -4.68 -26.30
CA GLN A 581 2.99 -3.90 -25.20
C GLN A 581 3.31 -2.41 -25.30
N GLU A 582 4.55 -2.06 -25.67
CA GLU A 582 4.91 -0.66 -25.89
C GLU A 582 4.21 -0.09 -27.13
N CYS A 583 3.93 -0.94 -28.13
CA CYS A 583 3.15 -0.57 -29.29
C CYS A 583 1.68 -0.30 -28.95
N GLU A 584 1.04 -1.19 -28.19
CA GLU A 584 -0.33 -1.04 -27.66
C GLU A 584 -0.47 0.25 -26.85
N LEU A 585 0.45 0.50 -25.92
CA LEU A 585 0.47 1.75 -25.14
C LEU A 585 0.57 2.98 -26.03
N ARG A 586 1.39 2.92 -27.09
CA ARG A 586 1.48 4.01 -28.07
C ARG A 586 0.17 4.19 -28.81
N CYS A 587 -0.47 3.12 -29.27
CA CYS A 587 -1.78 3.18 -29.92
C CYS A 587 -2.87 3.73 -29.00
N ALA A 588 -2.93 3.31 -27.74
CA ALA A 588 -3.85 3.85 -26.75
C ALA A 588 -3.64 5.35 -26.52
N SER A 589 -2.40 5.82 -26.67
CA SER A 589 -2.05 7.24 -26.61
C SER A 589 -2.20 7.99 -27.96
N MET A 590 -2.47 7.28 -29.07
CA MET A 590 -2.44 7.85 -30.42
C MET A 590 -3.85 8.12 -30.98
N PRO A 591 -4.14 9.33 -31.49
CA PRO A 591 -5.51 9.70 -31.87
C PRO A 591 -6.02 8.98 -33.11
N GLY A 592 -7.16 8.28 -32.97
CA GLY A 592 -7.79 7.54 -34.07
C GLY A 592 -7.27 6.12 -34.22
N CYS A 593 -6.38 5.68 -33.31
CA CYS A 593 -5.80 4.36 -33.40
C CYS A 593 -6.88 3.30 -33.19
N ARG A 594 -7.03 2.39 -34.15
CA ARG A 594 -7.94 1.25 -34.09
C ARG A 594 -7.19 -0.05 -33.78
N GLY A 595 -5.88 0.03 -33.57
CA GLY A 595 -5.06 -1.09 -33.15
C GLY A 595 -3.61 -1.01 -33.62
N VAL A 596 -2.87 -2.08 -33.35
CA VAL A 596 -1.43 -2.19 -33.56
C VAL A 596 -1.00 -3.44 -34.31
N ASP A 597 -0.07 -3.28 -35.24
CA ASP A 597 0.70 -4.34 -35.86
C ASP A 597 2.11 -4.33 -35.26
N PHE A 598 2.53 -5.41 -34.62
CA PHE A 598 3.86 -5.54 -34.08
C PHE A 598 4.58 -6.75 -34.69
N GLY A 599 5.68 -6.49 -35.40
CA GLY A 599 6.44 -7.54 -36.07
C GLY A 599 7.92 -7.18 -36.22
N VAL A 600 8.61 -7.84 -37.15
CA VAL A 600 10.04 -7.62 -37.44
C VAL A 600 10.36 -6.17 -37.85
N GLY A 601 9.38 -5.46 -38.42
CA GLY A 601 9.50 -4.03 -38.78
C GLY A 601 9.32 -3.06 -37.60
N GLY A 602 9.06 -3.56 -36.39
CA GLY A 602 8.70 -2.74 -35.23
C GLY A 602 7.19 -2.58 -35.09
N CYS A 603 6.77 -1.45 -34.53
CA CYS A 603 5.39 -1.13 -34.18
C CYS A 603 4.73 -0.29 -35.27
N ARG A 604 3.55 -0.69 -35.77
CA ARG A 604 2.70 0.15 -36.62
C ARG A 604 1.34 0.34 -35.95
N THR A 605 0.85 1.57 -35.90
CA THR A 605 -0.49 1.89 -35.40
C THR A 605 -1.42 2.20 -36.57
N TRP A 606 -2.64 1.66 -36.61
CA TRP A 606 -3.59 1.92 -37.70
C TRP A 606 -4.66 2.93 -37.31
N HIS A 607 -4.99 3.84 -38.24
CA HIS A 607 -5.98 4.90 -38.04
C HIS A 607 -6.98 4.93 -39.21
N GLY A 608 -8.30 5.01 -38.93
CA GLY A 608 -9.35 5.21 -39.95
C GLY A 608 -10.65 4.41 -39.73
N SER A 609 -11.70 4.74 -40.50
CA SER A 609 -13.04 4.12 -40.47
C SER A 609 -13.18 3.15 -41.67
N GLY A 610 -12.76 1.91 -41.49
CA GLY A 610 -12.85 0.88 -42.53
C GLY A 610 -11.74 -0.15 -42.40
N VAL A 611 -12.02 -1.25 -41.71
CA VAL A 611 -11.13 -2.42 -41.72
C VAL A 611 -11.60 -3.32 -42.85
N VAL A 612 -11.07 -3.15 -44.06
CA VAL A 612 -11.24 -4.14 -45.14
C VAL A 612 -9.93 -4.90 -45.31
N MET A 613 -9.99 -6.22 -45.23
CA MET A 613 -8.84 -7.11 -45.04
C MET A 613 -7.76 -7.00 -46.13
N ALA A 614 -6.56 -6.53 -45.79
CA ALA A 614 -5.34 -6.65 -46.61
C ALA A 614 -4.27 -7.48 -45.90
N VAL A 615 -3.37 -8.13 -46.64
CA VAL A 615 -2.42 -9.17 -46.17
C VAL A 615 -1.36 -8.61 -45.21
N ALA A 616 -1.25 -9.19 -44.01
CA ALA A 616 -0.20 -8.86 -43.03
C ALA A 616 1.18 -9.38 -43.45
N GLU A 617 2.26 -8.73 -42.98
CA GLU A 617 3.61 -9.29 -43.12
C GLU A 617 3.72 -10.61 -42.33
N PRO A 618 4.29 -11.68 -42.91
CA PRO A 618 4.45 -12.94 -42.20
C PRO A 618 5.22 -12.76 -40.87
N GLY A 619 4.57 -13.13 -39.76
CA GLY A 619 5.16 -13.10 -38.41
C GLY A 619 4.85 -11.86 -37.58
N SER A 620 3.91 -11.00 -38.01
CA SER A 620 3.44 -9.89 -37.18
C SER A 620 2.22 -10.27 -36.32
N THR A 621 2.09 -9.64 -35.14
CA THR A 621 0.99 -9.84 -34.18
C THR A 621 0.12 -8.60 -34.16
N CYS A 622 -1.20 -8.78 -34.28
CA CYS A 622 -2.12 -7.68 -34.53
C CYS A 622 -3.21 -7.61 -33.50
N HIS A 623 -3.37 -6.43 -32.90
CA HIS A 623 -4.33 -6.20 -31.84
C HIS A 623 -5.23 -5.02 -32.16
N SER A 624 -6.56 -5.17 -32.10
CA SER A 624 -7.50 -4.06 -32.31
C SER A 624 -7.74 -3.30 -31.00
N PHE A 625 -7.83 -1.97 -31.09
CA PHE A 625 -8.13 -1.08 -29.96
C PHE A 625 -9.61 -0.70 -29.97
N LEU A 626 -10.32 -1.06 -28.90
CA LEU A 626 -11.74 -0.75 -28.74
C LEU A 626 -11.95 0.23 -27.58
N PRO A 627 -12.57 1.41 -27.82
CA PRO A 627 -12.80 2.42 -26.78
C PRO A 627 -14.03 2.09 -25.90
N PHE A 628 -14.19 0.82 -25.58
CA PHE A 628 -15.23 0.30 -24.70
C PHE A 628 -14.60 -0.14 -23.38
N ARG A 629 -15.26 0.19 -22.28
CA ARG A 629 -14.79 -0.13 -20.93
C ARG A 629 -15.87 -0.84 -20.16
N ASP A 630 -15.54 -1.98 -19.58
CA ASP A 630 -16.42 -2.69 -18.67
C ASP A 630 -16.85 -1.77 -17.51
N VAL A 631 -18.14 -1.74 -17.20
CA VAL A 631 -18.66 -1.02 -16.04
C VAL A 631 -18.89 -2.04 -14.92
N ASP A 632 -18.30 -1.81 -13.75
CA ASP A 632 -18.35 -2.71 -12.58
C ASP A 632 -17.92 -4.16 -12.87
N GLY A 633 -16.88 -4.34 -13.69
CA GLY A 633 -16.35 -5.65 -14.08
C GLY A 633 -16.99 -6.26 -15.33
N GLY A 634 -18.04 -5.63 -15.89
CA GLY A 634 -18.58 -5.92 -17.21
C GLY A 634 -19.40 -7.20 -17.29
N GLU A 635 -18.79 -8.35 -16.98
CA GLU A 635 -19.40 -9.68 -17.05
C GLU A 635 -20.42 -9.92 -15.93
N GLY A 636 -21.56 -10.52 -16.27
CA GLY A 636 -22.66 -10.72 -15.33
C GLY A 636 -23.39 -9.44 -14.96
N ARG A 637 -23.18 -8.36 -15.71
CA ARG A 637 -23.74 -7.03 -15.44
C ARG A 637 -24.55 -6.56 -16.62
N ALA A 638 -25.60 -5.81 -16.31
CA ALA A 638 -26.29 -5.01 -17.31
C ALA A 638 -26.18 -3.53 -16.97
N CYS A 639 -26.07 -2.74 -18.03
CA CYS A 639 -25.91 -1.30 -17.91
C CYS A 639 -27.17 -0.66 -17.34
N ARG A 640 -26.98 0.42 -16.58
CA ARG A 640 -28.04 1.23 -15.99
C ARG A 640 -27.72 2.70 -16.18
N GLY A 641 -28.73 3.55 -16.08
CA GLY A 641 -28.59 5.01 -16.09
C GLY A 641 -27.83 5.53 -14.87
N VAL A 642 -28.38 6.52 -14.16
CA VAL A 642 -27.67 7.15 -13.02
C VAL A 642 -27.68 6.26 -11.77
N SER A 643 -28.67 5.38 -11.65
CA SER A 643 -28.87 4.47 -10.51
C SER A 643 -28.95 3.01 -10.98
N PRO A 644 -28.61 1.99 -10.15
CA PRO A 644 -28.78 0.58 -10.50
C PRO A 644 -30.21 0.17 -10.91
N ASP A 645 -31.22 0.94 -10.50
CA ASP A 645 -32.63 0.69 -10.83
C ASP A 645 -33.08 1.35 -12.15
N ASP A 646 -32.18 2.07 -12.81
CA ASP A 646 -32.51 2.95 -13.93
C ASP A 646 -32.44 2.22 -15.28
N VAL A 647 -33.56 1.58 -15.65
CA VAL A 647 -33.70 0.69 -16.81
C VAL A 647 -34.70 1.19 -17.87
N GLN A 648 -34.89 2.51 -17.98
CA GLN A 648 -35.89 3.05 -18.90
C GLN A 648 -35.50 2.74 -20.36
N SER A 649 -36.45 2.20 -21.13
CA SER A 649 -36.23 1.84 -22.54
C SER A 649 -35.93 3.03 -23.46
N SER A 650 -36.17 4.26 -22.99
CA SER A 650 -35.76 5.49 -23.66
C SER A 650 -34.25 5.73 -23.60
N TYR A 651 -33.50 5.00 -22.76
CA TYR A 651 -32.08 5.25 -22.50
C TYR A 651 -31.16 4.46 -23.42
N TYR A 652 -31.73 3.52 -24.16
CA TYR A 652 -31.00 2.66 -25.07
C TYR A 652 -31.82 2.30 -26.30
N LEU A 653 -31.13 1.98 -27.38
CA LEU A 653 -31.69 1.43 -28.59
C LEU A 653 -31.44 -0.08 -28.57
N GLN A 654 -32.51 -0.86 -28.44
CA GLN A 654 -32.41 -2.31 -28.54
C GLN A 654 -32.24 -2.75 -30.00
N ARG A 655 -31.27 -3.63 -30.23
CA ARG A 655 -30.89 -4.24 -31.50
C ARG A 655 -30.54 -5.71 -31.28
N SER A 656 -30.35 -6.44 -32.36
CA SER A 656 -29.78 -7.79 -32.33
C SER A 656 -28.36 -7.72 -32.88
N ALA A 657 -27.44 -8.41 -32.21
CA ALA A 657 -26.03 -8.50 -32.61
C ALA A 657 -25.56 -9.95 -32.44
N ALA A 658 -24.77 -10.45 -33.39
CA ALA A 658 -24.29 -11.83 -33.34
C ALA A 658 -23.15 -12.00 -32.31
N SER A 659 -22.48 -10.91 -31.96
CA SER A 659 -21.40 -10.87 -30.96
C SER A 659 -21.39 -9.54 -30.18
N LEU A 660 -20.62 -9.50 -29.09
CA LEU A 660 -20.35 -8.24 -28.36
C LEU A 660 -19.68 -7.23 -29.28
N GLN A 661 -18.78 -7.68 -30.15
CA GLN A 661 -18.11 -6.84 -31.15
C GLN A 661 -19.12 -6.19 -32.09
N ASP A 662 -20.05 -6.96 -32.65
CA ASP A 662 -21.10 -6.40 -33.52
C ASP A 662 -21.97 -5.38 -32.76
N CYS A 663 -22.21 -5.61 -31.47
CA CYS A 663 -22.95 -4.67 -30.63
C CYS A 663 -22.18 -3.36 -30.40
N GLN A 664 -20.88 -3.46 -30.14
CA GLN A 664 -19.96 -2.32 -30.06
C GLN A 664 -19.90 -1.55 -31.39
N ASP A 665 -19.83 -2.26 -32.50
CA ASP A 665 -19.79 -1.67 -33.85
C ASP A 665 -21.11 -0.94 -34.15
N LEU A 666 -22.26 -1.50 -33.77
CA LEU A 666 -23.56 -0.81 -33.85
C LEU A 666 -23.56 0.49 -33.04
N CYS A 667 -22.94 0.49 -31.87
CA CYS A 667 -22.78 1.66 -31.02
C CYS A 667 -21.87 2.73 -31.65
N VAL A 668 -20.72 2.33 -32.21
CA VAL A 668 -19.81 3.25 -32.91
C VAL A 668 -20.48 3.81 -34.17
N TRP A 669 -21.12 2.96 -34.96
CA TRP A 669 -21.73 3.34 -36.23
C TRP A 669 -22.94 4.27 -36.06
N GLN A 670 -23.81 4.02 -35.08
CA GLN A 670 -24.93 4.94 -34.80
C GLN A 670 -24.44 6.33 -34.38
N SER A 671 -23.28 6.42 -33.72
CA SER A 671 -22.70 7.71 -33.34
C SER A 671 -22.25 8.58 -34.53
N GLU A 672 -22.09 7.99 -35.72
CA GLU A 672 -21.70 8.69 -36.94
C GLU A 672 -22.90 9.29 -37.69
N SER A 673 -24.09 8.68 -37.61
CA SER A 673 -25.26 9.06 -38.41
C SER A 673 -26.29 9.93 -37.68
N ASP A 674 -26.35 9.89 -36.34
CA ASP A 674 -27.34 10.63 -35.56
C ASP A 674 -26.74 11.07 -34.21
N VAL A 675 -27.00 12.32 -33.79
CA VAL A 675 -26.35 12.98 -32.64
C VAL A 675 -26.76 12.37 -31.27
N THR A 676 -27.53 11.27 -31.26
CA THR A 676 -27.75 10.47 -30.05
C THR A 676 -26.55 9.56 -29.80
N SER A 677 -25.42 10.20 -29.45
CA SER A 677 -24.12 9.59 -29.23
C SER A 677 -24.24 8.36 -28.35
N CYS A 678 -23.86 7.20 -28.88
CA CYS A 678 -23.71 6.02 -28.05
C CYS A 678 -22.83 6.34 -26.83
N LYS A 679 -23.26 5.87 -25.66
CA LYS A 679 -22.57 5.99 -24.38
C LYS A 679 -22.07 4.64 -23.89
N GLY A 680 -22.43 3.56 -24.56
CA GLY A 680 -21.98 2.20 -24.28
C GLY A 680 -22.95 1.15 -24.77
N VAL A 681 -22.66 -0.10 -24.45
CA VAL A 681 -23.44 -1.27 -24.85
C VAL A 681 -23.72 -2.17 -23.67
N SER A 682 -24.94 -2.72 -23.62
CA SER A 682 -25.25 -3.91 -22.83
C SER A 682 -25.52 -5.05 -23.80
N TYR A 683 -24.73 -6.11 -23.76
CA TYR A 683 -24.85 -7.23 -24.69
C TYR A 683 -25.05 -8.55 -23.94
N ASP A 684 -26.03 -9.34 -24.34
CA ASP A 684 -26.23 -10.69 -23.81
C ASP A 684 -25.98 -11.74 -24.91
N SER A 685 -24.98 -12.58 -24.69
CA SER A 685 -24.51 -13.53 -25.70
C SER A 685 -25.47 -14.69 -25.97
N VAL A 686 -26.38 -15.00 -25.05
CA VAL A 686 -27.36 -16.09 -25.22
C VAL A 686 -28.54 -15.66 -26.07
N SER A 687 -29.05 -14.46 -25.81
CA SER A 687 -30.19 -13.90 -26.54
C SER A 687 -29.78 -13.15 -27.80
N GLY A 688 -28.50 -12.80 -27.95
CA GLY A 688 -28.02 -11.89 -28.99
C GLY A 688 -28.57 -10.48 -28.84
N THR A 689 -29.09 -10.13 -27.66
CA THR A 689 -29.69 -8.81 -27.40
C THR A 689 -28.57 -7.79 -27.20
N CYS A 690 -28.62 -6.72 -27.98
CA CYS A 690 -27.71 -5.58 -27.90
C CYS A 690 -28.48 -4.32 -27.53
N LEU A 691 -28.18 -3.72 -26.39
CA LEU A 691 -28.73 -2.44 -25.96
C LEU A 691 -27.66 -1.37 -26.18
N VAL A 692 -27.84 -0.54 -27.20
CA VAL A 692 -26.94 0.60 -27.47
C VAL A 692 -27.41 1.78 -26.64
N TRP A 693 -26.68 2.10 -25.57
CA TRP A 693 -27.05 3.16 -24.64
C TRP A 693 -26.85 4.53 -25.28
N THR A 694 -27.86 5.38 -25.23
CA THR A 694 -27.82 6.77 -25.73
C THR A 694 -27.67 7.79 -24.60
N LEU A 695 -27.89 7.35 -23.35
CA LEU A 695 -27.63 8.10 -22.13
C LEU A 695 -26.46 7.52 -21.34
N ALA A 696 -25.81 8.36 -20.53
CA ALA A 696 -24.61 7.98 -19.81
C ALA A 696 -24.89 6.79 -18.88
N ILE A 697 -24.05 5.77 -18.99
CA ILE A 697 -24.08 4.62 -18.09
C ILE A 697 -23.39 5.05 -16.79
N GLY A 698 -24.17 5.25 -15.74
CA GLY A 698 -23.71 5.71 -14.43
C GLY A 698 -23.67 4.60 -13.36
N ALA A 699 -24.31 3.47 -13.64
CA ALA A 699 -24.35 2.31 -12.75
C ALA A 699 -24.53 1.01 -13.56
N THR A 700 -24.42 -0.13 -12.87
CA THR A 700 -24.86 -1.43 -13.39
C THR A 700 -25.66 -2.20 -12.35
N ALA A 701 -26.36 -3.25 -12.77
CA ALA A 701 -26.98 -4.22 -11.87
C ALA A 701 -26.55 -5.65 -12.24
N PRO A 702 -26.57 -6.60 -11.28
CA PRO A 702 -26.38 -8.01 -11.59
C PRO A 702 -27.44 -8.49 -12.61
N GLU A 703 -27.01 -9.24 -13.62
CA GLU A 703 -27.87 -9.81 -14.67
C GLU A 703 -27.42 -11.27 -14.91
N SER A 704 -27.73 -11.84 -16.09
CA SER A 704 -27.23 -13.16 -16.48
C SER A 704 -25.69 -13.15 -16.54
N PRO A 705 -25.00 -14.24 -16.16
CA PRO A 705 -23.55 -14.39 -16.36
C PRO A 705 -23.09 -14.15 -17.81
N THR A 706 -24.01 -14.26 -18.77
CA THR A 706 -23.76 -14.09 -20.21
C THR A 706 -23.92 -12.65 -20.70
N SER A 707 -24.33 -11.75 -19.82
CA SER A 707 -24.49 -10.32 -20.10
C SER A 707 -23.19 -9.55 -19.81
N VAL A 708 -22.88 -8.59 -20.68
CA VAL A 708 -21.72 -7.70 -20.58
C VAL A 708 -22.21 -6.26 -20.65
N CYS A 709 -21.77 -5.42 -19.71
CA CYS A 709 -22.00 -3.97 -19.74
C CYS A 709 -20.70 -3.20 -19.99
N GLN A 710 -20.67 -2.41 -21.04
CA GLN A 710 -19.53 -1.57 -21.40
C GLN A 710 -19.94 -0.12 -21.68
N ARG A 711 -19.15 0.84 -21.20
CA ARG A 711 -19.26 2.26 -21.51
C ARG A 711 -18.37 2.62 -22.69
N TYR A 712 -18.89 3.41 -23.63
CA TYR A 712 -18.15 3.97 -24.76
C TYR A 712 -17.50 5.28 -24.34
N GLU A 713 -16.18 5.38 -24.47
CA GLU A 713 -15.42 6.60 -24.14
C GLU A 713 -14.80 7.19 -25.41
N PRO A 714 -15.47 8.13 -26.11
CA PRO A 714 -15.00 8.65 -27.39
C PRO A 714 -13.87 9.67 -27.26
N PHE A 715 -13.36 9.94 -26.06
CA PHE A 715 -12.32 10.95 -25.87
C PHE A 715 -10.94 10.30 -25.90
N VAL A 716 -10.10 10.75 -26.83
CA VAL A 716 -8.68 10.43 -26.83
C VAL A 716 -7.95 11.48 -26.02
N GLU A 717 -7.15 11.05 -25.05
CA GLU A 717 -6.27 11.92 -24.28
C GLU A 717 -5.07 12.34 -25.15
N MET A 718 -4.95 13.64 -25.44
CA MET A 718 -3.87 14.23 -26.25
C MET A 718 -2.64 14.62 -25.40
N GLY A 719 -2.62 14.18 -24.14
CA GLY A 719 -1.55 14.38 -23.17
C GLY A 719 -2.00 15.15 -21.91
N ARG A 720 -1.24 14.95 -20.83
CA ARG A 720 -1.34 15.65 -19.54
C ARG A 720 -0.30 16.75 -19.44
N ASP A 721 -0.60 17.76 -18.64
CA ASP A 721 0.14 19.02 -18.65
C ASP A 721 0.19 19.63 -20.05
N ARG A 722 -0.94 19.48 -20.76
CA ARG A 722 -1.11 19.87 -22.15
C ARG A 722 -2.42 20.62 -22.29
N ALA A 723 -2.34 21.83 -22.82
CA ALA A 723 -3.51 22.57 -23.27
C ALA A 723 -3.80 22.21 -24.73
N CYS A 724 -5.08 22.18 -25.10
CA CYS A 724 -5.51 21.85 -26.45
C CYS A 724 -5.13 22.98 -27.39
N ARG A 725 -4.84 22.64 -28.64
CA ARG A 725 -4.50 23.59 -29.70
C ARG A 725 -5.15 23.14 -31.00
N GLY A 726 -5.33 24.09 -31.93
CA GLY A 726 -5.82 23.82 -33.28
C GLY A 726 -4.80 23.02 -34.10
N SER A 727 -4.34 23.59 -35.20
CA SER A 727 -3.44 22.95 -36.17
C SER A 727 -2.01 22.74 -35.69
N HIS A 728 -1.49 23.57 -34.77
CA HIS A 728 -0.13 23.49 -34.23
C HIS A 728 -0.06 23.99 -32.78
N SER A 729 1.07 23.82 -32.08
CA SER A 729 1.19 24.13 -30.64
C SER A 729 0.93 25.60 -30.27
N GLN A 730 1.15 26.54 -31.19
CA GLN A 730 0.83 27.96 -31.00
C GLN A 730 -0.59 28.36 -31.47
N ASP A 731 -1.38 27.42 -32.00
CA ASP A 731 -2.70 27.70 -32.61
C ASP A 731 -3.77 27.76 -31.51
N ILE A 732 -3.79 28.89 -30.79
CA ILE A 732 -4.75 29.21 -29.75
C ILE A 732 -5.50 30.48 -30.12
N SER A 733 -6.82 30.40 -30.18
CA SER A 733 -7.72 31.54 -30.38
C SER A 733 -8.93 31.34 -29.47
N ASP A 734 -9.38 32.40 -28.81
CA ASP A 734 -10.58 32.35 -27.97
C ASP A 734 -11.85 32.01 -28.78
N SER A 735 -11.81 32.14 -30.11
CA SER A 735 -12.88 31.66 -30.98
C SER A 735 -12.93 30.14 -31.14
N TYR A 736 -11.87 29.40 -30.78
CA TYR A 736 -11.78 27.94 -30.95
C TYR A 736 -12.36 27.15 -29.80
N TYR A 737 -12.75 27.81 -28.71
CA TYR A 737 -13.34 27.14 -27.57
C TYR A 737 -14.34 28.05 -26.86
N THR A 738 -15.20 27.44 -26.06
CA THR A 738 -16.07 28.15 -25.11
C THR A 738 -15.64 27.76 -23.71
N SER A 739 -15.30 28.75 -22.88
CA SER A 739 -15.00 28.53 -21.47
C SER A 739 -16.29 28.34 -20.68
N GLN A 740 -16.37 27.27 -19.89
CA GLN A 740 -17.46 26.99 -18.97
C GLN A 740 -17.03 27.39 -17.55
N ASN A 741 -17.94 27.92 -16.75
CA ASN A 741 -17.62 28.27 -15.37
C ASN A 741 -17.32 27.00 -14.56
N SER A 742 -16.43 27.10 -13.57
CA SER A 742 -16.13 26.03 -12.60
C SER A 742 -17.38 25.47 -11.91
N SER A 743 -18.43 26.27 -11.71
CA SER A 743 -19.72 25.80 -11.18
C SER A 743 -20.51 24.94 -12.17
N GLU A 744 -20.29 25.12 -13.46
CA GLU A 744 -21.01 24.45 -14.56
C GLU A 744 -20.35 23.15 -14.98
N ALA A 745 -19.02 23.07 -14.88
CA ALA A 745 -18.20 21.90 -15.13
C ALA A 745 -17.12 21.77 -14.04
N PRO A 746 -17.49 21.29 -12.83
CA PRO A 746 -16.59 21.28 -11.67
C PRO A 746 -15.44 20.25 -11.78
N ASN A 747 -15.51 19.33 -12.74
CA ASN A 747 -14.50 18.32 -12.97
C ASN A 747 -14.44 17.95 -14.47
N LEU A 748 -13.39 17.21 -14.85
CA LEU A 748 -13.16 16.76 -16.21
C LEU A 748 -14.36 15.98 -16.80
N GLU A 749 -15.02 15.16 -15.99
CA GLU A 749 -16.15 14.36 -16.47
C GLU A 749 -17.36 15.24 -16.78
N ALA A 750 -17.67 16.22 -15.94
CA ALA A 750 -18.69 17.22 -16.24
C ALA A 750 -18.35 18.02 -17.52
N CYS A 751 -17.06 18.32 -17.74
CA CYS A 751 -16.59 18.97 -18.96
C CYS A 751 -16.78 18.08 -20.21
N ARG A 752 -16.46 16.79 -20.12
CA ARG A 752 -16.70 15.79 -21.17
C ARG A 752 -18.17 15.64 -21.51
N VAL A 753 -19.02 15.51 -20.48
CA VAL A 753 -20.48 15.38 -20.65
C VAL A 753 -21.04 16.60 -21.37
N ARG A 754 -20.64 17.82 -20.98
CA ARG A 754 -21.05 19.04 -21.70
C ARG A 754 -20.55 19.09 -23.13
N CYS A 755 -19.31 18.69 -23.37
CA CYS A 755 -18.79 18.58 -24.73
C CYS A 755 -19.60 17.60 -25.58
N GLN A 756 -19.95 16.43 -25.04
CA GLN A 756 -20.79 15.46 -25.74
C GLN A 756 -22.22 15.95 -25.98
N GLN A 757 -22.74 16.85 -25.14
CA GLN A 757 -24.05 17.48 -25.32
C GLN A 757 -24.02 18.62 -26.35
N SER A 758 -22.84 19.13 -26.68
CA SER A 758 -22.67 20.24 -27.62
C SER A 758 -22.29 19.73 -29.01
N SER A 759 -23.15 19.97 -30.00
CA SER A 759 -22.93 19.53 -31.38
C SER A 759 -21.69 20.15 -32.04
N SER A 760 -21.25 21.31 -31.58
CA SER A 760 -20.04 21.98 -32.07
C SER A 760 -18.77 21.50 -31.38
N CYS A 761 -18.85 20.76 -30.27
CA CYS A 761 -17.64 20.36 -29.55
C CYS A 761 -16.81 19.34 -30.35
N ARG A 762 -15.49 19.49 -30.27
CA ARG A 762 -14.45 18.70 -30.94
C ARG A 762 -13.36 18.25 -29.96
N GLY A 763 -13.35 18.79 -28.75
CA GLY A 763 -12.44 18.43 -27.67
C GLY A 763 -12.69 19.20 -26.39
N VAL A 764 -12.07 18.80 -25.30
CA VAL A 764 -12.08 19.53 -24.03
C VAL A 764 -10.65 19.76 -23.55
N GLU A 765 -10.38 20.97 -23.10
CA GLU A 765 -9.25 21.27 -22.24
C GLU A 765 -9.79 21.53 -20.84
N PHE A 766 -9.29 20.81 -19.84
CA PHE A 766 -9.67 21.00 -18.45
C PHE A 766 -8.42 21.25 -17.61
N GLY A 767 -8.38 22.33 -16.84
CA GLY A 767 -7.21 22.67 -16.04
C GLY A 767 -7.52 23.67 -14.94
N PRO A 768 -6.51 24.39 -14.41
CA PRO A 768 -6.69 25.40 -13.38
C PRO A 768 -7.67 26.52 -13.77
N ASP A 769 -7.76 26.81 -15.07
CA ASP A 769 -8.68 27.81 -15.64
C ASP A 769 -10.11 27.27 -15.84
N GLY A 770 -10.40 26.04 -15.42
CA GLY A 770 -11.69 25.38 -15.62
C GLY A 770 -11.78 24.62 -16.94
N CYS A 771 -13.00 24.50 -17.47
CA CYS A 771 -13.33 23.71 -18.65
C CYS A 771 -13.41 24.60 -19.91
N LYS A 772 -12.61 24.30 -20.93
CA LYS A 772 -12.68 24.91 -22.27
C LYS A 772 -13.15 23.86 -23.26
N MET A 773 -14.35 24.05 -23.82
CA MET A 773 -14.92 23.18 -24.84
C MET A 773 -14.53 23.66 -26.22
N TRP A 774 -13.66 22.92 -26.89
CA TRP A 774 -13.15 23.27 -28.21
C TRP A 774 -14.22 23.04 -29.27
N ASN A 775 -14.51 24.05 -30.07
CA ASN A 775 -15.47 23.99 -31.19
C ASN A 775 -14.78 23.73 -32.54
N ARG A 776 -13.45 23.61 -32.54
CA ARG A 776 -12.61 23.27 -33.69
C ARG A 776 -11.79 22.03 -33.38
N ASP A 777 -11.42 21.28 -34.42
CA ASP A 777 -10.52 20.13 -34.30
C ASP A 777 -9.27 20.48 -33.47
N VAL A 778 -9.07 19.70 -32.41
CA VAL A 778 -7.83 19.72 -31.64
C VAL A 778 -6.82 18.84 -32.38
N ARG A 779 -5.84 19.43 -33.07
CA ARG A 779 -4.82 18.67 -33.83
C ARG A 779 -3.42 18.77 -33.22
N ALA A 780 -3.26 19.64 -32.24
CA ALA A 780 -2.02 19.81 -31.51
C ALA A 780 -2.30 20.06 -30.03
N THR A 781 -1.24 20.06 -29.25
CA THR A 781 -1.26 20.45 -27.85
C THR A 781 -0.03 21.33 -27.57
N ALA A 782 -0.04 22.05 -26.44
CA ALA A 782 1.11 22.78 -25.93
C ALA A 782 1.26 22.55 -24.44
N GLU A 783 2.47 22.67 -23.89
CA GLU A 783 2.69 22.51 -22.45
C GLU A 783 1.85 23.51 -21.64
N ALA A 784 1.09 22.98 -20.68
CA ALA A 784 0.27 23.74 -19.75
C ALA A 784 0.06 22.89 -18.49
N PHE A 785 0.90 23.14 -17.48
CA PHE A 785 0.91 22.38 -16.23
C PHE A 785 -0.45 22.42 -15.53
N GLY A 786 -0.97 21.26 -15.15
CA GLY A 786 -2.28 21.09 -14.53
C GLY A 786 -3.45 20.99 -15.53
N SER A 787 -3.21 21.13 -16.84
CA SER A 787 -4.24 20.96 -17.86
C SER A 787 -4.20 19.58 -18.51
N ILE A 788 -5.38 19.04 -18.81
CA ILE A 788 -5.55 17.85 -19.66
C ILE A 788 -6.29 18.26 -20.92
N CYS A 789 -5.74 17.82 -22.06
CA CYS A 789 -6.39 18.02 -23.35
C CYS A 789 -6.95 16.68 -23.84
N LEU A 790 -8.24 16.67 -24.15
CA LEU A 790 -8.93 15.54 -24.73
C LEU A 790 -9.54 15.94 -26.07
N ARG A 791 -9.34 15.11 -27.10
CA ARG A 791 -9.98 15.27 -28.40
C ARG A 791 -11.16 14.31 -28.50
N LEU A 792 -12.27 14.76 -29.06
CA LEU A 792 -13.38 13.86 -29.40
C LEU A 792 -12.99 13.05 -30.64
N ALA A 793 -12.97 11.73 -30.55
CA ALA A 793 -12.47 10.81 -31.58
C ALA A 793 -13.34 10.78 -32.85
N VAL A 794 -14.62 11.14 -32.73
CA VAL A 794 -15.58 11.08 -33.83
C VAL A 794 -15.49 12.39 -34.62
N GLN A 795 -14.69 12.40 -35.69
CA GLN A 795 -14.76 13.45 -36.70
C GLN A 795 -15.92 13.16 -37.64
N ARG A 796 -16.84 14.13 -37.81
CA ARG A 796 -17.92 14.01 -38.79
C ARG A 796 -17.35 13.96 -40.20
N LEU A 797 -17.81 13.03 -41.03
CA LEU A 797 -17.49 12.95 -42.46
C LEU A 797 -18.06 14.12 -43.28
N GLU A 798 -18.93 14.96 -42.71
CA GLU A 798 -19.63 16.04 -43.42
C GLU A 798 -18.70 17.16 -43.97
N GLU A 799 -17.47 17.32 -43.47
CA GLU A 799 -16.54 18.38 -43.94
C GLU A 799 -15.57 17.96 -45.06
N VAL A 800 -15.55 16.69 -45.48
CA VAL A 800 -14.71 16.28 -46.64
C VAL A 800 -15.35 16.73 -47.98
N ALA A 801 -16.64 17.09 -47.98
CA ALA A 801 -17.35 17.50 -49.19
C ALA A 801 -17.09 18.96 -49.64
N GLU A 802 -16.54 19.84 -48.80
CA GLU A 802 -16.30 21.25 -49.15
C GLU A 802 -14.85 21.58 -49.57
N SER A 803 -13.95 20.59 -49.64
CA SER A 803 -12.58 20.78 -50.15
C SER A 803 -12.49 20.67 -51.68
N ALA A 804 -13.45 21.24 -52.42
CA ALA A 804 -13.36 21.38 -53.88
C ALA A 804 -12.35 22.48 -54.31
N ASP A 805 -11.96 23.38 -53.40
CA ASP A 805 -11.02 24.47 -53.68
C ASP A 805 -9.53 24.08 -53.58
N ALA A 806 -9.22 22.81 -53.27
CA ALA A 806 -7.84 22.32 -53.20
C ALA A 806 -7.22 22.01 -54.58
N PHE A 807 -8.03 21.99 -55.65
CA PHE A 807 -7.56 21.71 -57.01
C PHE A 807 -7.59 22.98 -57.86
N GLN A 808 -6.41 23.59 -58.06
CA GLN A 808 -6.25 24.62 -59.09
C GLN A 808 -5.91 23.97 -60.44
N PRO A 809 -6.48 24.44 -61.56
CA PRO A 809 -6.13 23.93 -62.88
C PRO A 809 -4.66 24.21 -63.18
N VAL A 810 -3.91 23.15 -63.47
CA VAL A 810 -2.53 23.26 -63.95
C VAL A 810 -2.56 23.76 -65.40
N GLU A 811 -1.86 24.86 -65.71
CA GLU A 811 -1.75 25.46 -67.05
C GLU A 811 -3.07 25.91 -67.73
N GLY A 812 -3.96 26.60 -67.01
CA GLY A 812 -4.92 27.53 -67.65
C GLY A 812 -6.29 26.99 -68.10
N GLY A 813 -6.69 25.79 -67.68
CA GLY A 813 -8.12 25.41 -67.68
C GLY A 813 -8.70 24.80 -68.98
N SER A 814 -10.03 24.65 -68.96
CA SER A 814 -10.90 23.75 -69.76
C SER A 814 -10.46 23.35 -71.17
N GLY A 815 -10.64 22.06 -71.48
CA GLY A 815 -10.40 21.46 -72.80
C GLY A 815 -9.06 20.73 -72.94
N ARG A 816 -8.35 20.48 -71.83
CA ARG A 816 -7.07 19.76 -71.79
C ARG A 816 -7.18 18.54 -70.88
N ALA A 817 -6.53 17.44 -71.26
CA ALA A 817 -6.42 16.24 -70.44
C ALA A 817 -5.23 16.38 -69.48
N CYS A 818 -5.38 15.92 -68.24
CA CYS A 818 -4.25 15.74 -67.35
C CYS A 818 -3.28 14.71 -67.96
N ARG A 819 -1.98 14.96 -67.84
CA ARG A 819 -0.89 14.07 -68.33
C ARG A 819 0.09 13.80 -67.19
N GLY A 820 0.86 12.71 -67.33
CA GLY A 820 1.83 12.26 -66.35
C GLY A 820 3.04 13.19 -66.23
N ALA A 821 4.23 12.65 -66.01
CA ALA A 821 5.43 13.45 -65.71
C ALA A 821 5.85 14.40 -66.86
N ASP A 822 5.38 14.16 -68.10
CA ASP A 822 5.57 15.06 -69.24
C ASP A 822 4.36 15.07 -70.20
N SER A 823 4.39 15.96 -71.20
CA SER A 823 3.29 16.19 -72.14
C SER A 823 3.00 15.03 -73.09
N THR A 824 3.86 14.01 -73.15
CA THR A 824 3.65 12.80 -73.96
C THR A 824 3.13 11.62 -73.12
N ASP A 825 3.26 11.68 -71.80
CA ASP A 825 2.82 10.63 -70.88
C ASP A 825 1.30 10.60 -70.70
N SER A 826 0.65 9.70 -71.43
CA SER A 826 -0.78 9.41 -71.32
C SER A 826 -1.05 8.01 -70.77
N SER A 827 -0.17 7.50 -69.90
CA SER A 827 -0.33 6.17 -69.30
C SER A 827 -1.64 6.08 -68.50
N ALA A 828 -2.39 4.99 -68.70
CA ALA A 828 -3.63 4.72 -67.98
C ALA A 828 -3.43 4.51 -66.48
N ALA A 829 -2.20 4.26 -66.02
CA ALA A 829 -1.88 4.11 -64.60
C ALA A 829 -2.11 5.40 -63.79
N TYR A 830 -2.25 6.57 -64.46
CA TYR A 830 -2.44 7.85 -63.80
C TYR A 830 -3.91 8.31 -63.73
N TYR A 831 -4.86 7.60 -64.35
CA TYR A 831 -6.27 8.00 -64.37
C TYR A 831 -7.20 6.79 -64.26
N ASP A 832 -8.23 6.92 -63.43
CA ASP A 832 -9.38 6.02 -63.47
C ASP A 832 -10.49 6.59 -64.36
N TYR A 833 -11.00 5.76 -65.28
CA TYR A 833 -12.12 6.13 -66.15
C TYR A 833 -13.45 5.87 -65.46
N TYR A 834 -14.17 6.94 -65.14
CA TYR A 834 -15.57 6.84 -64.73
C TYR A 834 -16.47 6.84 -65.97
N HIS A 835 -17.16 5.72 -66.23
CA HIS A 835 -18.31 5.70 -67.14
C HIS A 835 -19.55 6.12 -66.36
N PRO A 836 -20.21 7.24 -66.67
CA PRO A 836 -21.49 7.55 -66.05
C PRO A 836 -22.56 6.64 -66.65
N SER A 837 -23.18 5.81 -65.80
CA SER A 837 -24.43 5.10 -66.07
C SER A 837 -25.61 5.91 -65.54
#